data_AF-A0A1Q9DXL4-F1
#
_entry.id   AF-A0A1Q9DXL4-F1
#
_cell.length_a   1.000
_cell.length_b   1.000
_cell.length_c   1.000
_cell.angle_alpha   90.00
_cell.angle_beta   90.00
_cell.angle_gamma   90.00
#
_symmetry.space_group_name_H-M   'P 1'
#
loop_
_entity.id
_entity.type
_entity.pdbx_description
1 polymer ?
#
loop_
_entity_poly.entity_id
_entity_poly.type
_entity_poly.pdbx_seq_one_letter_code
_entity_poly.pdbx_strand_id
1 'polypeptide(L)'
;MSWAAQASLKLPASSLGADASERDAEDAAVAERCGQLRSRLGKVSEEDLGYVLDAFTSQIRETWGLRRALAAERQQQGGMAAAAMGPRRSNFQTQIFEAEARSAQKQELLETELCSELVREAKGLAEHVEILRARDRTRDAKHAHWEEAALRLPGVLKAEGALRQRAEAVTSEEMHLQESVEEWQCQSAAEILACRFEVNDLQKQCGELRGELVQAQAVMSISSSEVQAAAEVVGPEPSELRDWQYSRTAAAAVRWHDAGSVFDAFASPVPERSPRMMPADFGHLCERLRRAQGRRPKPDKDRRDFADFAFAAVFGSAADVDRGTFARLFPHFALMLHELEDDKPEPKAKAKAKAKAKAKTAPSKPKEEPKEDGEGPKGLRTGKDGGASALAKLRSFSRCVLAEYVWLDADGVTRSKTMTMTARPLKVTDLKVWNYDGSSTGQADGHNSEVLLKPRAIFNDPFRGYPHVMVLADAWQAWDDKPAKNNTRATCAETMDMYKSLDPWFGIEQEYTLMKPGRVGEKAKIPLGFNKDDSEPAPQGPYYTGAGYNVAIGRPVADEHYKMCMEAGVKISGINAEVMPGQWEFQVGPCRGIEMGDHLTMARYIMLRVTEKHDCVCSFDPKPKEGDWNGAGCHTNFSVTPMRSPGGYDTIIKVCEAFGKVAKEHIAEYGEGNDKRLTGKHETCDINTFKYGVANRGASIRIPRDAEKAGRGYMEDRRPAANCDPYRVTNIIMQTTGECLNAEIVEAGAKMHTAFVFIKPHAVTDKVKTLVKDKLTEGGLTIKSEGAIKAEVIDKKKLIDIHYGAIAAKAVMKKPSELTVQDKAQAEFEKQFGVAWSKVMEDGLVFNAMDGAKKLGISPDELGKKYDALKKGETIIKFGGGFYCGKVDSIYVINGFYMNMRSKFTAPGTSIYYYEVEWPADKMKWEDFRGKFLGPTDPAAAPAGSLRGLIYKDWSDLGLKAQPDTGDNGVHASASPFEALAERCNWLRASMTKDPFGKALLASGLNVPTAKKWFEDPALEFEGGKKSVFDMLEDLDAGDCLKKCKAIAAAN
;
A
#
# COMPACT_ATOMS: atom_id res chain seq x y z
N MET A 1 1.67 -2.89 -61.95
CA MET A 1 1.24 -2.12 -63.15
C MET A 1 0.98 -3.00 -64.40
N SER A 2 0.69 -4.31 -64.28
CA SER A 2 0.34 -5.18 -65.43
C SER A 2 -0.97 -5.97 -65.23
N TRP A 3 -1.86 -5.51 -64.34
CA TRP A 3 -3.19 -6.11 -64.18
C TRP A 3 -4.34 -5.07 -64.25
N ALA A 4 -4.01 -3.78 -64.19
CA ALA A 4 -4.99 -2.68 -64.28
C ALA A 4 -5.42 -2.34 -65.72
N ALA A 5 -5.03 -3.14 -66.73
CA ALA A 5 -5.31 -2.87 -68.14
C ALA A 5 -6.23 -3.90 -68.82
N GLN A 6 -6.78 -4.89 -68.09
CA GLN A 6 -7.65 -5.92 -68.69
C GLN A 6 -9.01 -6.16 -68.00
N ALA A 7 -9.39 -5.36 -67.00
CA ALA A 7 -10.73 -5.43 -66.40
C ALA A 7 -11.52 -4.14 -66.66
N SER A 8 -11.67 -3.78 -67.94
CA SER A 8 -12.76 -2.92 -68.39
C SER A 8 -13.86 -3.83 -68.94
N LEU A 9 -14.76 -4.30 -68.06
CA LEU A 9 -16.03 -4.86 -68.47
C LEU A 9 -17.16 -4.05 -67.82
N LYS A 10 -17.77 -3.23 -68.68
CA LYS A 10 -19.04 -2.55 -68.46
C LYS A 10 -20.08 -3.57 -68.03
N LEU A 11 -20.81 -3.31 -66.94
CA LEU A 11 -22.18 -3.83 -66.86
C LEU A 11 -23.06 -2.93 -67.75
N PRO A 12 -23.75 -3.48 -68.76
CA PRO A 12 -24.61 -2.72 -69.65
C PRO A 12 -25.87 -2.27 -68.90
N ALA A 13 -26.22 -1.00 -69.02
CA ALA A 13 -27.48 -0.42 -68.51
C ALA A 13 -28.74 -0.89 -69.29
N SER A 14 -28.72 -2.08 -69.90
CA SER A 14 -29.78 -2.52 -70.81
C SER A 14 -29.63 -4.01 -71.16
N SER A 15 -29.99 -4.90 -70.23
CA SER A 15 -30.46 -6.26 -70.52
C SER A 15 -30.82 -6.98 -69.22
N LEU A 16 -31.89 -6.55 -68.56
CA LEU A 16 -32.71 -7.47 -67.80
C LEU A 16 -34.05 -7.53 -68.52
N GLY A 17 -34.33 -8.70 -69.10
CA GLY A 17 -35.61 -9.00 -69.69
C GLY A 17 -36.72 -8.77 -68.66
N ALA A 18 -37.90 -8.44 -69.17
CA ALA A 18 -39.02 -7.85 -68.44
C ALA A 18 -39.71 -8.76 -67.38
N ASP A 19 -39.01 -9.65 -66.67
CA ASP A 19 -39.64 -10.57 -65.70
C ASP A 19 -38.78 -11.02 -64.50
N ALA A 20 -37.64 -10.38 -64.19
CA ALA A 20 -36.86 -10.72 -62.99
C ALA A 20 -36.98 -9.64 -61.89
N SER A 21 -37.26 -10.06 -60.64
CA SER A 21 -37.41 -9.15 -59.51
C SER A 21 -36.05 -8.60 -59.05
N GLU A 22 -36.00 -7.42 -58.43
CA GLU A 22 -34.73 -6.84 -57.90
C GLU A 22 -33.99 -7.77 -56.93
N ARG A 23 -34.70 -8.68 -56.25
CA ARG A 23 -34.08 -9.71 -55.41
C ARG A 23 -33.33 -10.77 -56.21
N ASP A 24 -33.82 -11.13 -57.39
CA ASP A 24 -33.15 -12.12 -58.25
C ASP A 24 -31.82 -11.55 -58.79
N ALA A 25 -31.76 -10.23 -59.02
CA ALA A 25 -30.54 -9.53 -59.41
C ALA A 25 -29.53 -9.39 -58.24
N GLU A 26 -30.03 -9.19 -57.02
CA GLU A 26 -29.24 -9.16 -55.79
C GLU A 26 -28.60 -10.53 -55.51
N ASP A 27 -29.39 -11.59 -55.58
CA ASP A 27 -28.93 -12.95 -55.32
C ASP A 27 -27.95 -13.47 -56.38
N ALA A 28 -28.13 -13.08 -57.65
CA ALA A 28 -27.16 -13.38 -58.71
C ALA A 28 -25.80 -12.68 -58.48
N ALA A 29 -25.81 -11.41 -58.04
CA ALA A 29 -24.60 -10.64 -57.78
C ALA A 29 -23.83 -11.13 -56.53
N VAL A 30 -24.56 -11.56 -55.50
CA VAL A 30 -23.99 -12.22 -54.31
C VAL A 30 -23.34 -13.55 -54.70
N ALA A 31 -24.03 -14.38 -55.47
CA ALA A 31 -23.52 -15.69 -55.88
C ALA A 31 -22.23 -15.60 -56.71
N GLU A 32 -22.15 -14.65 -57.64
CA GLU A 32 -20.97 -14.44 -58.48
C GLU A 32 -19.74 -14.00 -57.64
N ARG A 33 -19.93 -13.06 -56.71
CA ARG A 33 -18.84 -12.54 -55.85
C ARG A 33 -18.38 -13.53 -54.80
N CYS A 34 -19.30 -14.30 -54.22
CA CYS A 34 -18.98 -15.40 -53.33
C CYS A 34 -18.20 -16.50 -54.08
N GLY A 35 -18.55 -16.81 -55.33
CA GLY A 35 -17.78 -17.74 -56.18
C GLY A 35 -16.35 -17.28 -56.47
N GLN A 36 -16.17 -15.98 -56.77
CA GLN A 36 -14.84 -15.39 -56.99
C GLN A 36 -13.99 -15.41 -55.71
N LEU A 37 -14.59 -15.13 -54.55
CA LEU A 37 -13.92 -15.20 -53.24
C LEU A 37 -13.50 -16.63 -52.90
N ARG A 38 -14.38 -17.62 -53.15
CA ARG A 38 -14.11 -19.06 -52.97
C ARG A 38 -12.90 -19.52 -53.78
N SER A 39 -12.77 -19.05 -55.03
CA SER A 39 -11.63 -19.39 -55.90
C SER A 39 -10.28 -18.80 -55.44
N ARG A 40 -10.32 -17.68 -54.70
CA ARG A 40 -9.13 -16.94 -54.25
C ARG A 40 -8.62 -17.36 -52.88
N LEU A 41 -9.48 -17.87 -52.02
CA LEU A 41 -9.17 -18.27 -50.63
C LEU A 41 -8.57 -19.67 -50.50
N GLY A 42 -8.06 -20.30 -51.57
CA GLY A 42 -7.66 -21.71 -51.59
C GLY A 42 -6.87 -22.22 -50.36
N LYS A 43 -7.16 -23.48 -49.98
CA LYS A 43 -6.67 -24.25 -48.81
C LYS A 43 -7.24 -23.87 -47.44
N VAL A 44 -8.44 -23.29 -47.39
CA VAL A 44 -9.24 -23.16 -46.15
C VAL A 44 -10.22 -24.34 -46.06
N SER A 45 -10.52 -24.82 -44.85
CA SER A 45 -11.49 -25.92 -44.64
C SER A 45 -12.89 -25.48 -45.10
N GLU A 46 -13.73 -26.39 -45.62
CA GLU A 46 -15.08 -26.05 -46.11
C GLU A 46 -15.97 -25.42 -45.01
N GLU A 47 -15.73 -25.76 -43.75
CA GLU A 47 -16.48 -25.25 -42.61
C GLU A 47 -16.10 -23.79 -42.28
N ASP A 48 -14.81 -23.46 -42.26
CA ASP A 48 -14.32 -22.09 -42.06
C ASP A 48 -14.64 -21.18 -43.26
N LEU A 49 -14.63 -21.76 -44.48
CA LEU A 49 -15.01 -21.06 -45.69
C LEU A 49 -16.51 -20.72 -45.69
N GLY A 50 -17.35 -21.57 -45.09
CA GLY A 50 -18.77 -21.31 -44.88
C GLY A 50 -19.03 -20.06 -44.04
N TYR A 51 -18.37 -19.94 -42.88
CA TYR A 51 -18.51 -18.77 -42.00
C TYR A 51 -18.09 -17.46 -42.66
N VAL A 52 -17.00 -17.48 -43.44
CA VAL A 52 -16.52 -16.29 -44.16
C VAL A 52 -17.47 -15.88 -45.27
N LEU A 53 -18.05 -16.85 -46.00
CA LEU A 53 -18.99 -16.56 -47.08
C LEU A 53 -20.35 -16.09 -46.57
N ASP A 54 -20.81 -16.57 -45.42
CA ASP A 54 -22.07 -16.11 -44.81
C ASP A 54 -21.96 -14.67 -44.29
N ALA A 55 -20.85 -14.33 -43.63
CA ALA A 55 -20.58 -12.96 -43.19
C ALA A 55 -20.49 -12.01 -44.40
N PHE A 56 -19.81 -12.42 -45.47
CA PHE A 56 -19.65 -11.63 -46.69
C PHE A 56 -20.98 -11.45 -47.44
N THR A 57 -21.81 -12.49 -47.48
CA THR A 57 -23.15 -12.46 -48.10
C THR A 57 -24.09 -11.52 -47.34
N SER A 58 -24.06 -11.56 -46.01
CA SER A 58 -24.88 -10.69 -45.16
C SER A 58 -24.56 -9.20 -45.41
N GLN A 59 -23.28 -8.87 -45.50
CA GLN A 59 -22.82 -7.49 -45.71
C GLN A 59 -23.18 -6.92 -47.10
N ILE A 60 -23.12 -7.75 -48.14
CA ILE A 60 -23.55 -7.35 -49.50
C ILE A 60 -25.05 -7.06 -49.52
N ARG A 61 -25.86 -7.91 -48.87
CA ARG A 61 -27.32 -7.74 -48.78
C ARG A 61 -27.72 -6.51 -47.96
N GLU A 62 -26.98 -6.22 -46.89
CA GLU A 62 -27.19 -5.00 -46.09
C GLU A 62 -26.90 -3.73 -46.91
N THR A 63 -25.85 -3.76 -47.73
CA THR A 63 -25.49 -2.66 -48.65
C THR A 63 -26.54 -2.47 -49.76
N TRP A 64 -27.12 -3.56 -50.26
CA TRP A 64 -28.25 -3.51 -51.21
C TRP A 64 -29.54 -3.01 -50.54
N GLY A 65 -29.78 -3.38 -49.28
CA GLY A 65 -30.85 -2.82 -48.44
C GLY A 65 -30.75 -1.30 -48.31
N LEU A 66 -29.55 -0.77 -48.07
CA LEU A 66 -29.30 0.68 -48.02
C LEU A 66 -29.54 1.37 -49.36
N ARG A 67 -29.20 0.73 -50.49
CA ARG A 67 -29.52 1.24 -51.82
C ARG A 67 -31.02 1.33 -52.08
N ARG A 68 -31.81 0.34 -51.63
CA ARG A 68 -33.27 0.39 -51.70
C ARG A 68 -33.86 1.51 -50.85
N ALA A 69 -33.33 1.71 -49.64
CA ALA A 69 -33.74 2.81 -48.77
C ALA A 69 -33.47 4.19 -49.42
N LEU A 70 -32.31 4.37 -50.04
CA LEU A 70 -31.94 5.59 -50.79
C LEU A 70 -32.78 5.81 -52.06
N ALA A 71 -33.19 4.74 -52.75
CA ALA A 71 -34.07 4.82 -53.91
C ALA A 71 -35.51 5.21 -53.51
N ALA A 72 -36.00 4.68 -52.38
CA ALA A 72 -37.28 5.06 -51.80
C ALA A 72 -37.28 6.52 -51.32
N GLU A 73 -36.18 6.99 -50.72
CA GLU A 73 -35.99 8.41 -50.35
C GLU A 73 -36.01 9.34 -51.56
N ARG A 74 -35.39 8.95 -52.69
CA ARG A 74 -35.46 9.71 -53.97
C ARG A 74 -36.88 9.79 -54.52
N GLN A 75 -37.69 8.75 -54.36
CA GLN A 75 -39.10 8.73 -54.79
C GLN A 75 -39.97 9.64 -53.91
N GLN A 76 -39.68 9.69 -52.60
CA GLN A 76 -40.35 10.56 -51.64
C GLN A 76 -39.99 12.04 -51.84
N GLN A 77 -38.73 12.35 -52.18
CA GLN A 77 -38.27 13.72 -52.46
C GLN A 77 -38.65 14.22 -53.87
N GLY A 78 -38.86 13.32 -54.83
CA GLY A 78 -39.35 13.65 -56.18
C GLY A 78 -40.82 14.10 -56.22
N GLY A 79 -41.61 13.81 -55.17
CA GLY A 79 -43.03 14.19 -55.06
C GLY A 79 -43.28 15.61 -54.53
N MET A 80 -42.28 16.27 -53.92
CA MET A 80 -42.43 17.61 -53.33
C MET A 80 -41.84 18.75 -54.17
N ALA A 81 -41.24 18.47 -55.33
CA ALA A 81 -40.62 19.48 -56.20
C ALA A 81 -41.37 19.67 -57.54
N ALA A 82 -42.71 19.72 -57.49
CA ALA A 82 -43.55 19.99 -58.67
C ALA A 82 -44.44 21.23 -58.48
N ALA A 83 -43.89 22.34 -57.96
CA ALA A 83 -44.56 23.64 -58.00
C ALA A 83 -43.63 24.83 -57.72
N ALA A 84 -42.57 25.06 -58.51
CA ALA A 84 -42.01 26.40 -58.74
C ALA A 84 -40.84 26.41 -59.74
N MET A 85 -41.07 27.08 -60.87
CA MET A 85 -40.13 27.81 -61.75
C MET A 85 -38.94 27.07 -62.43
N GLY A 86 -38.82 27.30 -63.76
CA GLY A 86 -37.63 26.98 -64.58
C GLY A 86 -36.52 28.06 -64.47
N PRO A 87 -35.75 28.33 -65.53
CA PRO A 87 -34.77 27.49 -66.21
C PRO A 87 -33.36 27.68 -65.60
N ARG A 88 -32.90 26.74 -64.77
CA ARG A 88 -31.47 26.56 -64.42
C ARG A 88 -31.13 25.07 -64.45
N ARG A 89 -31.21 24.45 -65.63
CA ARG A 89 -31.02 22.99 -65.78
C ARG A 89 -29.62 22.54 -66.24
N SER A 90 -28.68 23.42 -66.57
CA SER A 90 -27.39 23.00 -67.14
C SER A 90 -26.24 22.79 -66.14
N ASN A 91 -26.29 23.36 -64.92
CA ASN A 91 -25.21 23.20 -63.94
C ASN A 91 -25.45 22.11 -62.88
N PHE A 92 -26.71 21.71 -62.65
CA PHE A 92 -27.04 20.72 -61.61
C PHE A 92 -26.84 19.28 -62.09
N GLN A 93 -27.09 19.02 -63.38
CA GLN A 93 -26.97 17.68 -63.97
C GLN A 93 -25.50 17.23 -64.07
N THR A 94 -24.58 18.16 -64.32
CA THR A 94 -23.12 17.91 -64.38
C THR A 94 -22.54 17.63 -62.99
N GLN A 95 -23.01 18.33 -61.96
CA GLN A 95 -22.55 18.12 -60.57
C GLN A 95 -23.02 16.79 -59.99
N ILE A 96 -24.21 16.31 -60.38
CA ILE A 96 -24.72 14.99 -59.98
C ILE A 96 -23.90 13.87 -60.65
N PHE A 97 -23.61 13.98 -61.94
CA PHE A 97 -22.78 12.98 -62.64
C PHE A 97 -21.36 12.89 -62.07
N GLU A 98 -20.76 14.03 -61.68
CA GLU A 98 -19.45 14.05 -61.04
C GLU A 98 -19.47 13.57 -59.58
N ALA A 99 -20.59 13.72 -58.87
CA ALA A 99 -20.77 13.19 -57.52
C ALA A 99 -21.00 11.67 -57.54
N GLU A 100 -21.75 11.16 -58.52
CA GLU A 100 -21.97 9.72 -58.73
C GLU A 100 -20.68 9.01 -59.16
N ALA A 101 -19.87 9.64 -60.03
CA ALA A 101 -18.54 9.11 -60.39
C ALA A 101 -17.56 9.11 -59.20
N ARG A 102 -17.58 10.15 -58.36
CA ARG A 102 -16.77 10.22 -57.13
C ARG A 102 -17.22 9.21 -56.06
N SER A 103 -18.53 8.95 -55.96
CA SER A 103 -19.08 7.96 -55.04
C SER A 103 -18.70 6.53 -55.44
N ALA A 104 -18.83 6.19 -56.73
CA ALA A 104 -18.43 4.88 -57.25
C ALA A 104 -16.93 4.59 -57.05
N GLN A 105 -16.08 5.60 -57.28
CA GLN A 105 -14.63 5.48 -57.09
C GLN A 105 -14.23 5.36 -55.61
N LYS A 106 -15.01 5.96 -54.70
CA LYS A 106 -14.82 5.85 -53.24
C LYS A 106 -15.29 4.50 -52.72
N GLN A 107 -16.34 3.95 -53.32
CA GLN A 107 -16.88 2.62 -52.98
C GLN A 107 -15.92 1.49 -53.39
N GLU A 108 -15.30 1.59 -54.58
CA GLU A 108 -14.27 0.64 -55.04
C GLU A 108 -12.99 0.70 -54.17
N LEU A 109 -12.63 1.89 -53.68
CA LEU A 109 -11.50 2.09 -52.76
C LEU A 109 -11.78 1.46 -51.38
N LEU A 110 -13.00 1.64 -50.87
CA LEU A 110 -13.46 1.07 -49.60
C LEU A 110 -13.57 -0.46 -49.66
N GLU A 111 -14.09 -1.02 -50.76
CA GLU A 111 -14.11 -2.48 -50.96
C GLU A 111 -12.69 -3.05 -51.04
N THR A 112 -11.75 -2.33 -51.64
CA THR A 112 -10.34 -2.74 -51.72
C THR A 112 -9.62 -2.66 -50.37
N GLU A 113 -9.87 -1.61 -49.58
CA GLU A 113 -9.34 -1.47 -48.21
C GLU A 113 -9.94 -2.49 -47.26
N LEU A 114 -11.25 -2.74 -47.32
CA LEU A 114 -11.94 -3.71 -46.49
C LEU A 114 -11.49 -5.16 -46.80
N CYS A 115 -11.35 -5.52 -48.08
CA CYS A 115 -10.75 -6.81 -48.45
C CYS A 115 -9.30 -6.93 -48.00
N SER A 116 -8.53 -5.84 -47.98
CA SER A 116 -7.14 -5.86 -47.52
C SER A 116 -7.03 -6.00 -46.00
N GLU A 117 -7.95 -5.41 -45.23
CA GLU A 117 -8.04 -5.59 -43.79
C GLU A 117 -8.52 -6.99 -43.39
N LEU A 118 -9.54 -7.52 -44.07
CA LEU A 118 -10.04 -8.87 -43.80
C LEU A 118 -8.99 -9.94 -44.13
N VAL A 119 -8.19 -9.77 -45.19
CA VAL A 119 -7.05 -10.66 -45.48
C VAL A 119 -5.94 -10.52 -44.44
N ARG A 120 -5.76 -9.34 -43.84
CA ARG A 120 -4.79 -9.11 -42.77
C ARG A 120 -5.23 -9.75 -41.46
N GLU A 121 -6.51 -9.65 -41.11
CA GLU A 121 -7.08 -10.29 -39.93
C GLU A 121 -7.15 -11.81 -40.07
N ALA A 122 -7.54 -12.34 -41.23
CA ALA A 122 -7.54 -13.78 -41.48
C ALA A 122 -6.12 -14.38 -41.40
N LYS A 123 -5.09 -13.64 -41.86
CA LYS A 123 -3.68 -14.05 -41.66
C LYS A 123 -3.25 -13.99 -40.19
N GLY A 124 -3.66 -12.94 -39.47
CA GLY A 124 -3.39 -12.81 -38.05
C GLY A 124 -4.03 -13.95 -37.23
N LEU A 125 -5.27 -14.33 -37.56
CA LEU A 125 -5.96 -15.46 -36.95
C LEU A 125 -5.32 -16.79 -37.30
N ALA A 126 -4.90 -17.01 -38.56
CA ALA A 126 -4.20 -18.23 -38.95
C ALA A 126 -2.84 -18.38 -38.23
N GLU A 127 -2.09 -17.29 -38.04
CA GLU A 127 -0.86 -17.26 -37.23
C GLU A 127 -1.16 -17.50 -35.75
N HIS A 128 -2.24 -16.94 -35.22
CA HIS A 128 -2.65 -17.15 -33.84
C HIS A 128 -3.08 -18.61 -33.57
N VAL A 129 -3.78 -19.24 -34.52
CA VAL A 129 -4.18 -20.65 -34.45
C VAL A 129 -2.97 -21.58 -34.54
N GLU A 130 -1.95 -21.27 -35.35
CA GLU A 130 -0.69 -22.04 -35.35
C GLU A 130 0.10 -21.86 -34.03
N ILE A 131 0.09 -20.66 -33.43
CA ILE A 131 0.67 -20.42 -32.11
C ILE A 131 -0.07 -21.22 -31.03
N LEU A 132 -1.40 -21.29 -31.09
CA LEU A 132 -2.22 -22.08 -30.18
C LEU A 132 -2.00 -23.59 -30.39
N ARG A 133 -1.91 -24.07 -31.63
CA ARG A 133 -1.57 -25.47 -31.95
C ARG A 133 -0.12 -25.82 -31.56
N ALA A 134 0.82 -24.87 -31.63
CA ALA A 134 2.16 -25.05 -31.10
C ALA A 134 2.14 -25.12 -29.55
N ARG A 135 1.32 -24.30 -28.89
CA ARG A 135 1.09 -24.38 -27.43
C ARG A 135 0.49 -25.71 -27.02
N ASP A 136 -0.49 -26.24 -27.75
CA ASP A 136 -1.09 -27.54 -27.46
C ASP A 136 -0.12 -28.70 -27.71
N ARG A 137 0.71 -28.66 -28.76
CA ARG A 137 1.81 -29.61 -28.95
C ARG A 137 2.85 -29.57 -27.80
N THR A 138 3.07 -28.39 -27.22
CA THR A 138 3.96 -28.22 -26.07
C THR A 138 3.31 -28.67 -24.75
N ARG A 139 1.98 -28.51 -24.63
CA ARG A 139 1.17 -29.00 -23.52
C ARG A 139 1.13 -30.52 -23.49
N ASP A 140 0.89 -31.16 -24.63
CA ASP A 140 0.81 -32.62 -24.74
C ASP A 140 2.19 -33.28 -24.54
N ALA A 141 3.27 -32.63 -24.99
CA ALA A 141 4.65 -33.06 -24.70
C ALA A 141 5.01 -32.94 -23.20
N LYS A 142 4.51 -31.90 -22.51
CA LYS A 142 4.65 -31.78 -21.06
C LYS A 142 3.80 -32.81 -20.33
N HIS A 143 2.57 -33.07 -20.77
CA HIS A 143 1.69 -34.06 -20.16
C HIS A 143 2.26 -35.49 -20.23
N ALA A 144 2.88 -35.86 -21.36
CA ALA A 144 3.60 -37.13 -21.50
C ALA A 144 4.79 -37.24 -20.52
N HIS A 145 5.49 -36.14 -20.27
CA HIS A 145 6.59 -36.10 -19.29
C HIS A 145 6.10 -36.23 -17.83
N TRP A 146 4.92 -35.68 -17.53
CA TRP A 146 4.27 -35.81 -16.21
C TRP A 146 3.67 -37.21 -15.98
N GLU A 147 3.14 -37.88 -17.00
CA GLU A 147 2.70 -39.28 -16.89
C GLU A 147 3.89 -40.24 -16.66
N GLU A 148 5.03 -40.00 -17.31
CA GLU A 148 6.26 -40.78 -17.11
C GLU A 148 6.87 -40.55 -15.70
N ALA A 149 6.72 -39.34 -15.14
CA ALA A 149 7.09 -39.02 -13.76
C ALA A 149 6.12 -39.63 -12.72
N ALA A 150 4.81 -39.64 -13.00
CA ALA A 150 3.79 -40.24 -12.14
C ALA A 150 3.93 -41.77 -12.04
N LEU A 151 4.40 -42.44 -13.10
CA LEU A 151 4.71 -43.88 -13.10
C LEU A 151 5.90 -44.26 -12.21
N ARG A 152 6.79 -43.31 -11.85
CA ARG A 152 7.96 -43.53 -10.98
C ARG A 152 7.67 -43.27 -9.49
N LEU A 153 6.59 -42.56 -9.18
CA LEU A 153 6.18 -42.18 -7.81
C LEU A 153 6.01 -43.38 -6.85
N PRO A 154 5.42 -44.53 -7.27
CA PRO A 154 5.27 -45.69 -6.39
C PRO A 154 6.61 -46.32 -5.98
N GLY A 155 7.64 -46.23 -6.82
CA GLY A 155 8.99 -46.71 -6.50
C GLY A 155 9.71 -45.83 -5.49
N VAL A 156 9.50 -44.51 -5.57
CA VAL A 156 10.06 -43.51 -4.65
C VAL A 156 9.41 -43.62 -3.26
N LEU A 157 8.09 -43.77 -3.20
CA LEU A 157 7.37 -43.95 -1.93
C LEU A 157 7.72 -45.28 -1.22
N LYS A 158 8.03 -46.32 -1.99
CA LYS A 158 8.48 -47.62 -1.45
C LYS A 158 9.92 -47.56 -0.92
N ALA A 159 10.78 -46.76 -1.55
CA ALA A 159 12.14 -46.46 -1.07
C ALA A 159 12.13 -45.58 0.18
N GLU A 160 11.21 -44.60 0.26
CA GLU A 160 10.99 -43.76 1.44
C GLU A 160 10.50 -44.58 2.64
N GLY A 161 9.56 -45.52 2.43
CA GLY A 161 9.10 -46.44 3.48
C GLY A 161 10.20 -47.37 4.01
N ALA A 162 11.08 -47.85 3.12
CA ALA A 162 12.23 -48.68 3.50
C ALA A 162 13.34 -47.88 4.21
N LEU A 163 13.51 -46.60 3.88
CA LEU A 163 14.44 -45.69 4.55
C LEU A 163 13.90 -45.26 5.92
N ARG A 164 12.59 -45.05 6.08
CA ARG A 164 11.94 -44.78 7.37
C ARG A 164 12.11 -45.94 8.37
N GLN A 165 11.90 -47.17 7.92
CA GLN A 165 12.12 -48.36 8.76
C GLN A 165 13.60 -48.57 9.14
N ARG A 166 14.55 -48.08 8.32
CA ARG A 166 15.98 -48.08 8.63
C ARG A 166 16.40 -46.95 9.56
N ALA A 167 15.74 -45.79 9.48
CA ALA A 167 15.99 -44.63 10.33
C ALA A 167 15.52 -44.87 11.79
N GLU A 168 14.49 -45.70 11.99
CA GLU A 168 13.99 -46.06 13.32
C GLU A 168 14.88 -47.06 14.09
N ALA A 169 15.97 -47.56 13.49
CA ALA A 169 16.75 -48.67 14.03
C ALA A 169 18.22 -48.39 14.38
N VAL A 170 18.69 -47.13 14.44
CA VAL A 170 20.12 -46.85 14.73
C VAL A 170 20.29 -45.78 15.80
N THR A 171 20.84 -46.18 16.94
CA THR A 171 21.38 -45.26 17.96
C THR A 171 22.81 -44.84 17.63
N SER A 172 23.14 -43.63 18.07
CA SER A 172 24.46 -43.01 18.23
C SER A 172 25.29 -42.83 16.94
N GLU A 173 24.88 -41.90 16.09
CA GLU A 173 25.78 -41.05 15.29
C GLU A 173 25.02 -39.86 14.63
N GLU A 174 24.18 -39.18 15.40
CA GLU A 174 23.37 -38.04 14.91
C GLU A 174 23.87 -36.69 15.42
N MET A 175 24.71 -36.01 14.64
CA MET A 175 24.78 -34.54 14.74
C MET A 175 25.14 -33.80 13.45
N HIS A 176 25.39 -34.50 12.33
CA HIS A 176 25.74 -33.84 11.06
C HIS A 176 24.75 -34.07 9.91
N LEU A 177 23.77 -34.97 10.05
CA LEU A 177 22.81 -35.27 8.97
C LEU A 177 21.46 -34.54 9.09
N GLN A 178 21.19 -33.91 10.25
CA GLN A 178 19.90 -33.27 10.53
C GLN A 178 19.76 -31.88 9.87
N GLU A 179 20.85 -31.13 9.68
CA GLU A 179 20.83 -29.84 8.96
C GLU A 179 20.57 -30.00 7.44
N SER A 180 21.10 -31.07 6.82
CA SER A 180 20.94 -31.33 5.38
C SER A 180 19.55 -31.84 4.96
N VAL A 181 18.77 -32.40 5.90
CA VAL A 181 17.40 -32.86 5.63
C VAL A 181 16.39 -31.70 5.74
N GLU A 182 16.61 -30.76 6.66
CA GLU A 182 15.75 -29.56 6.79
C GLU A 182 15.92 -28.60 5.61
N GLU A 183 17.14 -28.43 5.07
CA GLU A 183 17.37 -27.61 3.87
C GLU A 183 16.68 -28.17 2.61
N TRP A 184 16.62 -29.50 2.46
CA TRP A 184 15.98 -30.15 1.31
C TRP A 184 14.44 -30.17 1.42
N GLN A 185 13.90 -30.30 2.63
CA GLN A 185 12.46 -30.21 2.90
C GLN A 185 11.90 -28.80 2.70
N CYS A 186 12.69 -27.75 2.99
CA CYS A 186 12.30 -26.36 2.74
C CYS A 186 12.29 -25.99 1.24
N GLN A 187 13.21 -26.52 0.43
CA GLN A 187 13.22 -26.26 -1.02
C GLN A 187 12.04 -26.95 -1.75
N SER A 188 11.70 -28.17 -1.35
CA SER A 188 10.64 -28.96 -1.99
C SER A 188 9.22 -28.42 -1.68
N ALA A 189 9.00 -27.88 -0.48
CA ALA A 189 7.70 -27.30 -0.10
C ALA A 189 7.40 -25.98 -0.82
N ALA A 190 8.42 -25.19 -1.14
CA ALA A 190 8.27 -23.93 -1.86
C ALA A 190 7.89 -24.14 -3.34
N GLU A 191 8.45 -25.15 -4.00
CA GLU A 191 8.11 -25.50 -5.39
C GLU A 191 6.69 -26.08 -5.51
N ILE A 192 6.24 -26.88 -4.54
CA ILE A 192 4.87 -27.40 -4.50
C ILE A 192 3.86 -26.27 -4.22
N LEU A 193 4.22 -25.29 -3.39
CA LEU A 193 3.35 -24.13 -3.11
C LEU A 193 3.26 -23.19 -4.33
N ALA A 194 4.36 -23.00 -5.06
CA ALA A 194 4.39 -22.21 -6.29
C ALA A 194 3.54 -22.86 -7.39
N CYS A 195 3.65 -24.18 -7.58
CA CYS A 195 2.81 -24.93 -8.51
C CYS A 195 1.31 -24.87 -8.13
N ARG A 196 0.97 -24.92 -6.82
CA ARG A 196 -0.42 -24.74 -6.37
C ARG A 196 -0.95 -23.33 -6.61
N PHE A 197 -0.10 -22.32 -6.50
CA PHE A 197 -0.47 -20.93 -6.81
C PHE A 197 -0.75 -20.74 -8.30
N GLU A 198 0.10 -21.28 -9.18
CA GLU A 198 -0.11 -21.21 -10.64
C GLU A 198 -1.35 -22.00 -11.09
N VAL A 199 -1.63 -23.16 -10.50
CA VAL A 199 -2.84 -23.93 -10.81
C VAL A 199 -4.11 -23.18 -10.36
N ASN A 200 -4.09 -22.55 -9.19
CA ASN A 200 -5.22 -21.76 -8.70
C ASN A 200 -5.44 -20.49 -9.54
N ASP A 201 -4.36 -19.85 -10.02
CA ASP A 201 -4.45 -18.66 -10.87
C ASP A 201 -4.99 -19.01 -12.28
N LEU A 202 -4.57 -20.14 -12.85
CA LEU A 202 -5.11 -20.66 -14.11
C LEU A 202 -6.57 -21.11 -13.99
N GLN A 203 -6.97 -21.68 -12.85
CA GLN A 203 -8.39 -22.01 -12.60
C GLN A 203 -9.26 -20.77 -12.44
N LYS A 204 -8.74 -19.70 -11.84
CA LYS A 204 -9.42 -18.41 -11.72
C LYS A 204 -9.61 -17.76 -13.09
N GLN A 205 -8.57 -17.72 -13.93
CA GLN A 205 -8.63 -17.19 -15.29
C GLN A 205 -9.58 -17.98 -16.19
N CYS A 206 -9.64 -19.31 -16.06
CA CYS A 206 -10.63 -20.15 -16.74
C CYS A 206 -12.08 -19.88 -16.28
N GLY A 207 -12.28 -19.51 -15.01
CA GLY A 207 -13.57 -19.11 -14.47
C GLY A 207 -14.04 -17.76 -15.01
N GLU A 208 -13.12 -16.79 -15.11
CA GLU A 208 -13.38 -15.46 -15.67
C GLU A 208 -13.72 -15.53 -17.16
N LEU A 209 -12.98 -16.32 -17.95
CA LEU A 209 -13.27 -16.55 -19.37
C LEU A 209 -14.59 -17.31 -19.61
N ARG A 210 -15.01 -18.19 -18.69
CA ARG A 210 -16.35 -18.81 -18.73
C ARG A 210 -17.45 -17.79 -18.44
N GLY A 211 -17.22 -16.84 -17.54
CA GLY A 211 -18.16 -15.76 -17.25
C GLY A 211 -18.35 -14.82 -18.44
N GLU A 212 -17.26 -14.47 -19.11
CA GLU A 212 -17.28 -13.64 -20.33
C GLU A 212 -17.96 -14.34 -21.51
N LEU A 213 -17.77 -15.66 -21.66
CA LEU A 213 -18.44 -16.46 -22.69
C LEU A 213 -19.97 -16.55 -22.47
N VAL A 214 -20.41 -16.65 -21.21
CA VAL A 214 -21.84 -16.65 -20.85
C VAL A 214 -22.48 -15.27 -21.06
N GLN A 215 -21.75 -14.19 -20.77
CA GLN A 215 -22.22 -12.83 -21.09
C GLN A 215 -22.26 -12.58 -22.61
N ALA A 216 -21.30 -13.06 -23.38
CA ALA A 216 -21.31 -12.97 -24.84
C ALA A 216 -22.48 -13.78 -25.47
N GLN A 217 -22.82 -14.94 -24.90
CA GLN A 217 -23.97 -15.75 -25.36
C GLN A 217 -25.33 -15.12 -24.99
N ALA A 218 -25.42 -14.37 -23.89
CA ALA A 218 -26.62 -13.62 -23.51
C ALA A 218 -26.88 -12.39 -24.40
N VAL A 219 -25.82 -11.75 -24.92
CA VAL A 219 -25.93 -10.64 -25.87
C VAL A 219 -26.37 -11.11 -27.26
N MET A 220 -26.12 -12.37 -27.62
CA MET A 220 -26.50 -12.97 -28.91
C MET A 220 -27.95 -13.50 -28.97
N SER A 221 -28.76 -13.32 -27.93
CA SER A 221 -30.13 -13.89 -27.87
C SER A 221 -31.22 -12.88 -27.46
N ILE A 222 -31.14 -11.64 -27.96
CA ILE A 222 -32.27 -10.69 -27.91
C ILE A 222 -33.11 -10.83 -29.19
N SER A 223 -34.38 -11.23 -29.02
CA SER A 223 -35.34 -11.43 -30.09
C SER A 223 -35.86 -10.12 -30.70
N SER A 224 -36.21 -10.20 -31.97
CA SER A 224 -36.66 -9.15 -32.90
C SER A 224 -38.01 -8.46 -32.58
N SER A 225 -38.39 -8.25 -31.32
CA SER A 225 -39.70 -7.67 -30.97
C SER A 225 -39.68 -6.35 -30.20
N GLU A 226 -38.53 -5.81 -29.82
CA GLU A 226 -38.47 -4.55 -29.05
C GLU A 226 -37.95 -3.33 -29.86
N VAL A 227 -37.47 -3.55 -31.09
CA VAL A 227 -36.96 -2.46 -31.95
C VAL A 227 -38.08 -1.73 -32.72
N GLN A 228 -39.31 -2.24 -32.71
CA GLN A 228 -40.39 -1.73 -33.56
C GLN A 228 -41.30 -0.67 -32.93
N ALA A 229 -40.99 -0.17 -31.72
CA ALA A 229 -41.86 0.76 -30.98
C ALA A 229 -41.34 2.21 -30.85
N ALA A 230 -40.19 2.57 -31.42
CA ALA A 230 -39.58 3.89 -31.22
C ALA A 230 -39.49 4.78 -32.49
N ALA A 231 -40.22 4.43 -33.55
CA ALA A 231 -40.19 5.15 -34.82
C ALA A 231 -41.57 5.72 -35.18
N GLU A 232 -42.13 6.58 -34.34
CA GLU A 232 -43.23 7.48 -34.70
C GLU A 232 -43.30 8.59 -33.66
N VAL A 233 -42.81 9.80 -33.99
CA VAL A 233 -43.28 11.13 -33.50
C VAL A 233 -42.32 12.23 -34.03
N VAL A 234 -42.83 12.94 -35.06
CA VAL A 234 -42.70 14.38 -35.36
C VAL A 234 -41.46 14.90 -36.11
N GLY A 235 -41.72 15.38 -37.35
CA GLY A 235 -40.92 16.34 -38.12
C GLY A 235 -41.34 17.82 -37.89
N PRO A 236 -41.22 18.75 -38.87
CA PRO A 236 -40.07 19.66 -38.96
C PRO A 236 -40.42 21.19 -38.96
N GLU A 237 -39.34 21.99 -39.01
CA GLU A 237 -39.16 23.41 -39.44
C GLU A 237 -38.83 24.51 -38.37
N PRO A 238 -38.05 25.56 -38.74
CA PRO A 238 -36.90 26.06 -37.99
C PRO A 238 -36.85 27.60 -37.84
N SER A 239 -36.03 28.10 -36.92
CA SER A 239 -35.24 29.31 -37.13
C SER A 239 -34.26 29.55 -35.97
N GLU A 240 -33.10 30.10 -36.32
CA GLU A 240 -32.09 30.68 -35.42
C GLU A 240 -31.03 29.75 -34.81
N LEU A 241 -30.07 29.34 -35.66
CA LEU A 241 -28.66 29.15 -35.26
C LEU A 241 -27.75 29.57 -36.43
N ARG A 242 -27.31 30.84 -36.41
CA ARG A 242 -25.98 31.20 -36.91
C ARG A 242 -25.01 31.06 -35.73
N ASP A 243 -23.78 30.69 -36.05
CA ASP A 243 -22.63 30.50 -35.15
C ASP A 243 -22.53 29.16 -34.41
N TRP A 244 -22.44 28.06 -35.17
CA TRP A 244 -21.57 26.92 -34.80
C TRP A 244 -21.31 25.95 -35.97
N GLN A 245 -20.34 26.25 -36.83
CA GLN A 245 -19.72 25.24 -37.71
C GLN A 245 -18.25 25.59 -38.00
N TYR A 246 -17.35 25.23 -37.09
CA TYR A 246 -15.95 24.91 -37.41
C TYR A 246 -15.39 23.96 -36.36
N SER A 247 -15.60 22.66 -36.55
CA SER A 247 -14.77 21.58 -35.99
C SER A 247 -15.32 20.23 -36.47
N ARG A 248 -14.74 19.72 -37.57
CA ARG A 248 -14.69 18.33 -38.07
C ARG A 248 -14.82 18.23 -39.60
N THR A 249 -14.07 19.05 -40.33
CA THR A 249 -13.75 18.83 -41.76
C THR A 249 -12.41 19.48 -42.10
N ALA A 250 -11.37 19.17 -41.32
CA ALA A 250 -9.98 19.51 -41.65
C ALA A 250 -9.08 18.25 -41.78
N ALA A 251 -9.68 17.11 -42.15
CA ALA A 251 -8.94 15.89 -42.52
C ALA A 251 -9.32 15.34 -43.91
N ALA A 252 -10.18 16.04 -44.67
CA ALA A 252 -10.60 15.58 -45.99
C ALA A 252 -10.82 16.75 -46.96
N ALA A 253 -9.74 17.42 -47.38
CA ALA A 253 -9.58 18.01 -48.72
C ALA A 253 -8.35 18.92 -48.75
N VAL A 254 -7.16 18.33 -48.78
CA VAL A 254 -5.96 19.04 -49.22
C VAL A 254 -5.12 18.08 -50.06
N ARG A 255 -5.31 18.14 -51.38
CA ARG A 255 -4.38 17.58 -52.37
C ARG A 255 -3.16 18.50 -52.41
N TRP A 256 -1.95 17.98 -52.22
CA TRP A 256 -0.74 18.65 -52.74
C TRP A 256 0.17 17.61 -53.38
N HIS A 257 0.44 17.84 -54.66
CA HIS A 257 1.28 17.04 -55.54
C HIS A 257 2.70 17.60 -55.65
N ASP A 258 3.16 18.43 -54.71
CA ASP A 258 4.50 19.02 -54.74
C ASP A 258 5.04 19.20 -53.30
N ALA A 259 6.32 18.90 -53.10
CA ALA A 259 6.99 18.91 -51.80
C ALA A 259 7.22 20.33 -51.25
N GLY A 260 7.15 21.36 -52.10
CA GLY A 260 7.34 22.76 -51.68
C GLY A 260 6.21 23.33 -50.80
N SER A 261 4.95 22.96 -51.04
CA SER A 261 3.78 23.56 -50.35
C SER A 261 3.51 22.99 -48.95
N VAL A 262 4.23 21.95 -48.54
CA VAL A 262 4.12 21.36 -47.19
C VAL A 262 4.85 22.21 -46.15
N PHE A 263 5.96 22.86 -46.54
CA PHE A 263 6.77 23.65 -45.61
C PHE A 263 6.15 25.02 -45.29
N ASP A 264 5.49 25.68 -46.24
CA ASP A 264 4.82 26.96 -46.00
C ASP A 264 3.60 26.84 -45.04
N ALA A 265 2.98 25.66 -44.99
CA ALA A 265 1.90 25.34 -44.05
C ALA A 265 2.40 25.11 -42.60
N PHE A 266 3.66 24.69 -42.44
CA PHE A 266 4.32 24.50 -41.13
C PHE A 266 4.91 25.79 -40.57
N ALA A 267 5.22 26.78 -41.42
CA ALA A 267 5.87 28.04 -41.02
C ALA A 267 4.89 29.17 -40.63
N SER A 268 3.59 28.98 -40.82
CA SER A 268 2.57 29.95 -40.37
C SER A 268 2.19 29.73 -38.90
N PRO A 269 1.99 30.80 -38.09
CA PRO A 269 1.67 30.65 -36.68
C PRO A 269 0.26 30.05 -36.51
N VAL A 270 0.17 28.86 -35.90
CA VAL A 270 -1.09 28.15 -35.64
C VAL A 270 -1.60 28.47 -34.21
N PRO A 271 -2.90 28.77 -34.01
CA PRO A 271 -3.47 28.98 -32.67
C PRO A 271 -3.53 27.69 -31.82
N GLU A 272 -3.51 27.84 -30.49
CA GLU A 272 -3.36 26.84 -29.41
C GLU A 272 -4.26 25.58 -29.37
N ARG A 273 -5.04 25.27 -30.42
CA ARG A 273 -5.92 24.08 -30.45
C ARG A 273 -5.84 23.34 -31.79
N SER A 274 -4.98 22.33 -31.89
CA SER A 274 -5.01 21.34 -32.98
C SER A 274 -4.63 19.94 -32.47
N PRO A 275 -5.24 18.84 -32.98
CA PRO A 275 -5.05 17.48 -32.48
C PRO A 275 -3.66 16.94 -32.84
N ARG A 276 -2.94 16.40 -31.85
CA ARG A 276 -1.58 15.84 -32.00
C ARG A 276 -1.65 14.41 -32.57
N MET A 277 -0.83 14.12 -33.57
CA MET A 277 -0.68 12.79 -34.19
C MET A 277 0.00 11.81 -33.22
N MET A 278 -0.49 10.57 -33.11
CA MET A 278 0.02 9.57 -32.15
C MET A 278 1.25 8.81 -32.72
N PRO A 279 2.15 8.26 -31.88
CA PRO A 279 3.39 7.61 -32.32
C PRO A 279 3.20 6.44 -33.32
N ALA A 280 2.10 5.70 -33.20
CA ALA A 280 1.77 4.58 -34.09
C ALA A 280 1.45 5.05 -35.51
N ASP A 281 0.84 6.24 -35.65
CA ASP A 281 0.44 6.83 -36.93
C ASP A 281 1.67 7.35 -37.70
N PHE A 282 2.65 7.93 -36.98
CA PHE A 282 3.91 8.38 -37.59
C PHE A 282 4.79 7.20 -38.04
N GLY A 283 4.85 6.12 -37.25
CA GLY A 283 5.52 4.88 -37.65
C GLY A 283 4.89 4.23 -38.89
N HIS A 284 3.56 4.27 -39.00
CA HIS A 284 2.83 3.79 -40.18
C HIS A 284 3.09 4.65 -41.42
N LEU A 285 3.19 5.97 -41.25
CA LEU A 285 3.51 6.90 -42.33
C LEU A 285 4.90 6.65 -42.93
N CYS A 286 5.91 6.46 -42.07
CA CYS A 286 7.30 6.18 -42.50
C CYS A 286 7.41 4.85 -43.26
N GLU A 287 6.71 3.81 -42.81
CA GLU A 287 6.75 2.50 -43.46
C GLU A 287 5.94 2.48 -44.78
N ARG A 288 4.90 3.31 -44.89
CA ARG A 288 4.19 3.56 -46.16
C ARG A 288 5.09 4.25 -47.19
N LEU A 289 5.89 5.24 -46.78
CA LEU A 289 6.87 5.90 -47.66
C LEU A 289 7.98 4.94 -48.12
N ARG A 290 8.46 4.05 -47.24
CA ARG A 290 9.48 3.04 -47.57
C ARG A 290 8.97 1.99 -48.58
N ARG A 291 7.70 1.59 -48.46
CA ARG A 291 7.03 0.68 -49.40
C ARG A 291 6.78 1.33 -50.77
N ALA A 292 6.42 2.62 -50.78
CA ALA A 292 6.26 3.39 -52.01
C ALA A 292 7.57 3.51 -52.83
N GLN A 293 8.74 3.40 -52.17
CA GLN A 293 10.06 3.35 -52.81
C GLN A 293 10.55 1.94 -53.19
N GLY A 294 9.70 0.90 -53.07
CA GLY A 294 9.97 -0.43 -53.63
C GLY A 294 10.93 -1.32 -52.82
N ARG A 295 11.18 -1.03 -51.53
CA ARG A 295 12.11 -1.81 -50.68
C ARG A 295 11.38 -2.89 -49.84
N ARG A 296 11.98 -4.07 -49.67
CA ARG A 296 11.39 -5.23 -48.94
C ARG A 296 11.49 -5.13 -47.40
N PRO A 297 10.65 -5.87 -46.62
CA PRO A 297 10.70 -5.91 -45.16
C PRO A 297 12.02 -6.50 -44.65
N LYS A 298 12.65 -5.88 -43.65
CA LYS A 298 13.73 -6.52 -42.89
C LYS A 298 13.15 -7.14 -41.60
N PRO A 299 13.68 -8.28 -41.11
CA PRO A 299 13.25 -8.85 -39.84
C PRO A 299 13.56 -7.91 -38.66
N ASP A 300 12.77 -8.01 -37.59
CA ASP A 300 12.78 -7.10 -36.41
C ASP A 300 14.14 -6.91 -35.70
N LYS A 301 15.12 -7.75 -36.00
CA LYS A 301 16.44 -7.80 -35.35
C LYS A 301 17.44 -6.78 -35.93
N ASP A 302 17.06 -6.06 -36.99
CA ASP A 302 17.92 -5.22 -37.83
C ASP A 302 17.46 -3.75 -37.91
N ARG A 303 16.68 -3.26 -36.93
CA ARG A 303 16.16 -1.88 -36.88
C ARG A 303 17.18 -0.81 -36.44
N ARG A 304 18.48 -1.11 -36.47
CA ARG A 304 19.55 -0.25 -35.89
C ARG A 304 19.82 1.06 -36.65
N ASP A 305 19.38 1.17 -37.91
CA ASP A 305 19.61 2.36 -38.75
C ASP A 305 18.31 3.15 -39.05
N PHE A 306 17.22 2.86 -38.32
CA PHE A 306 15.89 3.42 -38.62
C PHE A 306 15.76 4.92 -38.27
N ALA A 307 16.46 5.39 -37.24
CA ALA A 307 16.41 6.79 -36.80
C ALA A 307 17.07 7.76 -37.81
N ASP A 308 18.27 7.41 -38.28
CA ASP A 308 18.99 8.19 -39.32
C ASP A 308 18.22 8.18 -40.65
N PHE A 309 17.56 7.07 -40.98
CA PHE A 309 16.70 6.97 -42.15
C PHE A 309 15.42 7.80 -42.02
N ALA A 310 14.74 7.80 -40.87
CA ALA A 310 13.54 8.60 -40.62
C ALA A 310 13.85 10.11 -40.66
N PHE A 311 15.02 10.51 -40.14
CA PHE A 311 15.50 11.89 -40.21
C PHE A 311 15.81 12.31 -41.65
N ALA A 312 16.54 11.49 -42.41
CA ALA A 312 16.88 11.79 -43.80
C ALA A 312 15.67 11.72 -44.76
N ALA A 313 14.68 10.86 -44.48
CA ALA A 313 13.48 10.71 -45.30
C ALA A 313 12.48 11.86 -45.16
N VAL A 314 12.49 12.56 -44.02
CA VAL A 314 11.60 13.70 -43.74
C VAL A 314 12.25 15.03 -44.14
N PHE A 315 13.57 15.19 -44.00
CA PHE A 315 14.25 16.48 -44.18
C PHE A 315 15.21 16.56 -45.39
N GLY A 316 15.44 15.45 -46.11
CA GLY A 316 16.39 15.39 -47.21
C GLY A 316 17.86 15.48 -46.76
N SER A 317 18.77 15.07 -47.63
CA SER A 317 20.23 15.15 -47.36
C SER A 317 20.75 16.56 -47.67
N ALA A 318 20.40 17.55 -46.85
CA ALA A 318 21.00 18.88 -46.90
C ALA A 318 21.01 19.55 -45.53
N ALA A 319 22.05 20.33 -45.30
CA ALA A 319 22.50 20.86 -44.02
C ALA A 319 21.56 21.92 -43.39
N ASP A 320 21.78 22.12 -42.08
CA ASP A 320 21.41 23.27 -41.26
C ASP A 320 19.94 23.43 -40.81
N VAL A 321 19.36 22.38 -40.22
CA VAL A 321 18.29 22.56 -39.22
C VAL A 321 18.92 22.63 -37.83
N ASP A 322 18.90 23.81 -37.21
CA ASP A 322 19.34 24.03 -35.83
C ASP A 322 18.55 23.13 -34.86
N ARG A 323 19.24 22.12 -34.32
CA ARG A 323 18.69 21.12 -33.37
C ARG A 323 18.06 21.77 -32.14
N GLY A 324 18.53 22.95 -31.72
CA GLY A 324 17.98 23.69 -30.58
C GLY A 324 16.62 24.34 -30.83
N THR A 325 16.27 24.56 -32.09
CA THR A 325 14.96 25.08 -32.51
C THR A 325 13.97 23.94 -32.73
N PHE A 326 14.41 22.80 -33.28
CA PHE A 326 13.59 21.60 -33.47
C PHE A 326 13.10 20.99 -32.14
N ALA A 327 13.99 20.88 -31.13
CA ALA A 327 13.63 20.33 -29.81
C ALA A 327 12.63 21.20 -29.03
N ARG A 328 12.53 22.49 -29.36
CA ARG A 328 11.54 23.42 -28.79
C ARG A 328 10.16 23.28 -29.42
N LEU A 329 10.09 22.97 -30.71
CA LEU A 329 8.83 22.83 -31.44
C LEU A 329 8.19 21.44 -31.28
N PHE A 330 9.01 20.39 -31.04
CA PHE A 330 8.53 19.00 -30.95
C PHE A 330 9.13 18.23 -29.75
N PRO A 331 8.85 18.63 -28.49
CA PRO A 331 9.50 18.07 -27.30
C PRO A 331 9.25 16.57 -27.07
N HIS A 332 8.13 16.03 -27.56
CA HIS A 332 7.81 14.59 -27.47
C HIS A 332 8.70 13.70 -28.35
N PHE A 333 9.33 14.27 -29.39
CA PHE A 333 10.22 13.54 -30.30
C PHE A 333 11.61 13.29 -29.71
N ALA A 334 12.06 14.17 -28.79
CA ALA A 334 13.37 14.06 -28.15
C ALA A 334 13.47 12.85 -27.20
N LEU A 335 12.36 12.44 -26.59
CA LEU A 335 12.27 11.22 -25.78
C LEU A 335 12.42 9.95 -26.63
N MET A 336 11.83 9.92 -27.83
CA MET A 336 11.82 8.76 -28.73
C MET A 336 13.17 8.49 -29.41
N LEU A 337 13.94 9.54 -29.75
CA LEU A 337 15.27 9.40 -30.34
C LEU A 337 16.29 8.83 -29.33
N HIS A 338 16.10 9.13 -28.05
CA HIS A 338 17.06 8.78 -27.01
C HIS A 338 16.95 7.31 -26.56
N GLU A 339 15.74 6.74 -26.61
CA GLU A 339 15.48 5.32 -26.34
C GLU A 339 16.02 4.38 -27.44
N LEU A 340 16.19 4.87 -28.68
CA LEU A 340 16.74 4.09 -29.79
C LEU A 340 18.28 4.09 -29.84
N GLU A 341 18.95 5.00 -29.12
CA GLU A 341 20.41 5.16 -29.15
C GLU A 341 21.15 4.32 -28.09
N ASP A 342 20.46 3.62 -27.19
CA ASP A 342 21.06 2.81 -26.11
C ASP A 342 21.56 1.41 -26.50
N ASP A 343 21.39 1.00 -27.76
CA ASP A 343 21.65 -0.38 -28.20
C ASP A 343 22.88 -0.54 -29.10
N LYS A 344 23.97 0.19 -28.80
CA LYS A 344 25.29 -0.01 -29.44
C LYS A 344 26.16 -0.99 -28.64
N PRO A 345 26.45 -2.21 -29.15
CA PRO A 345 27.49 -3.04 -28.56
C PRO A 345 28.90 -2.59 -29.00
N GLU A 346 29.82 -2.45 -28.04
CA GLU A 346 31.26 -2.27 -28.32
C GLU A 346 31.86 -3.50 -29.06
N PRO A 347 32.82 -3.32 -29.99
CA PRO A 347 33.45 -4.43 -30.69
C PRO A 347 34.47 -5.16 -29.80
N LYS A 348 34.26 -6.46 -29.55
CA LYS A 348 35.22 -7.34 -28.88
C LYS A 348 36.44 -7.64 -29.79
N ALA A 349 37.60 -7.08 -29.47
CA ALA A 349 38.89 -7.50 -30.04
C ALA A 349 39.54 -8.61 -29.20
N LYS A 350 40.08 -9.61 -29.91
CA LYS A 350 40.61 -10.90 -29.41
C LYS A 350 41.91 -10.75 -28.61
N ALA A 351 42.07 -11.66 -27.65
CA ALA A 351 43.21 -11.87 -26.77
C ALA A 351 44.55 -12.14 -27.49
N LYS A 352 45.67 -11.73 -26.88
CA LYS A 352 46.89 -12.54 -26.74
C LYS A 352 47.84 -12.00 -25.64
N ALA A 353 48.35 -12.95 -24.86
CA ALA A 353 49.23 -12.79 -23.71
C ALA A 353 50.68 -12.40 -24.07
N LYS A 354 51.36 -11.66 -23.17
CA LYS A 354 52.71 -11.97 -22.67
C LYS A 354 53.15 -11.05 -21.53
N ALA A 355 54.03 -11.61 -20.70
CA ALA A 355 54.37 -11.24 -19.34
C ALA A 355 55.50 -10.20 -19.20
N LYS A 356 55.59 -9.64 -17.98
CA LYS A 356 56.77 -9.16 -17.21
C LYS A 356 57.70 -8.10 -17.84
N ALA A 357 57.75 -6.91 -17.24
CA ALA A 357 58.83 -6.47 -16.32
C ALA A 357 58.97 -4.92 -16.20
N LYS A 358 59.20 -4.47 -14.95
CA LYS A 358 59.97 -3.28 -14.48
C LYS A 358 59.44 -1.84 -14.64
N ALA A 359 58.94 -1.33 -13.50
CA ALA A 359 59.54 -0.30 -12.62
C ALA A 359 59.64 1.20 -13.02
N LYS A 360 59.11 2.03 -12.09
CA LYS A 360 59.39 3.46 -11.76
C LYS A 360 58.85 4.47 -12.81
N THR A 361 58.07 5.51 -12.49
CA THR A 361 58.15 6.52 -11.41
C THR A 361 56.80 7.29 -11.31
N ALA A 362 56.41 7.71 -10.11
CA ALA A 362 55.34 8.70 -9.81
C ALA A 362 55.78 10.15 -10.24
N PRO A 363 54.95 11.22 -10.27
CA PRO A 363 53.77 11.46 -9.39
C PRO A 363 52.55 12.26 -9.96
N SER A 364 51.53 12.33 -9.08
CA SER A 364 50.40 13.29 -8.96
C SER A 364 49.11 13.07 -9.77
N LYS A 365 48.10 12.52 -9.05
CA LYS A 365 46.66 12.45 -9.42
C LYS A 365 46.00 13.84 -9.36
N PRO A 366 45.12 14.18 -10.32
CA PRO A 366 43.90 14.94 -10.05
C PRO A 366 42.73 13.98 -9.73
N LYS A 367 41.83 14.45 -8.88
CA LYS A 367 40.69 13.75 -8.29
C LYS A 367 39.78 13.10 -9.33
N GLU A 368 39.50 11.81 -9.15
CA GLU A 368 38.44 11.08 -9.85
C GLU A 368 37.06 11.65 -9.48
N GLU A 369 36.28 11.96 -10.52
CA GLU A 369 34.85 12.27 -10.44
C GLU A 369 34.06 11.06 -9.92
N PRO A 370 32.93 11.25 -9.23
CA PRO A 370 32.13 10.14 -8.73
C PRO A 370 31.45 9.41 -9.89
N LYS A 371 31.61 8.08 -9.91
CA LYS A 371 30.92 7.15 -10.80
C LYS A 371 29.40 7.34 -10.74
N GLU A 372 28.79 7.46 -11.90
CA GLU A 372 27.33 7.39 -12.10
C GLU A 372 26.89 5.93 -12.04
N ASP A 373 26.05 5.60 -11.06
CA ASP A 373 25.38 4.30 -10.94
C ASP A 373 23.86 4.50 -11.12
N GLY A 374 23.26 3.82 -12.12
CA GLY A 374 21.83 3.49 -12.21
C GLY A 374 20.96 4.33 -13.15
N GLU A 375 20.85 3.91 -14.43
CA GLU A 375 20.14 4.64 -15.50
C GLU A 375 18.62 4.37 -15.55
N GLY A 376 17.84 5.41 -15.22
CA GLY A 376 16.50 5.66 -15.78
C GLY A 376 16.59 6.49 -17.07
N PRO A 377 15.46 6.93 -17.67
CA PRO A 377 15.41 7.53 -19.01
C PRO A 377 16.44 8.64 -19.12
N LYS A 378 17.46 8.40 -19.96
CA LYS A 378 18.78 9.05 -19.95
C LYS A 378 18.68 10.53 -19.54
N GLY A 379 19.10 10.77 -18.30
CA GLY A 379 19.30 12.09 -17.73
C GLY A 379 18.31 12.52 -16.63
N LEU A 380 17.16 11.88 -16.42
CA LEU A 380 16.43 12.20 -15.20
C LEU A 380 17.14 11.57 -13.99
N ARG A 381 17.62 12.40 -13.07
CA ARG A 381 18.21 11.90 -11.82
C ARG A 381 17.10 11.36 -10.93
N THR A 382 17.29 10.20 -10.32
CA THR A 382 16.35 9.59 -9.37
C THR A 382 17.00 9.40 -8.00
N GLY A 383 16.19 9.22 -6.97
CA GLY A 383 16.65 9.01 -5.59
C GLY A 383 16.67 10.30 -4.77
N LYS A 384 17.57 10.34 -3.79
CA LYS A 384 17.60 11.37 -2.74
C LYS A 384 17.84 12.78 -3.29
N ASP A 385 17.09 13.74 -2.77
CA ASP A 385 17.33 15.15 -3.07
C ASP A 385 18.70 15.62 -2.55
N GLY A 386 19.44 16.34 -3.41
CA GLY A 386 20.72 16.95 -3.07
C GLY A 386 20.58 18.27 -2.32
N GLY A 387 19.36 18.82 -2.23
CA GLY A 387 19.04 20.04 -1.50
C GLY A 387 19.60 21.31 -2.15
N ALA A 388 19.45 22.43 -1.44
CA ALA A 388 19.82 23.77 -1.92
C ALA A 388 21.31 23.86 -2.34
N SER A 389 22.21 23.19 -1.64
CA SER A 389 23.64 23.18 -1.99
C SER A 389 23.95 22.45 -3.30
N ALA A 390 23.17 21.42 -3.64
CA ALA A 390 23.30 20.75 -4.93
C ALA A 390 22.64 21.56 -6.05
N LEU A 391 21.46 22.14 -5.79
CA LEU A 391 20.78 23.06 -6.72
C LEU A 391 21.69 24.24 -7.12
N ALA A 392 22.38 24.85 -6.15
CA ALA A 392 23.29 25.96 -6.40
C ALA A 392 24.48 25.61 -7.32
N LYS A 393 24.81 24.32 -7.46
CA LYS A 393 25.89 23.83 -8.34
C LYS A 393 25.39 23.46 -9.74
N LEU A 394 24.07 23.39 -9.95
CA LEU A 394 23.52 23.04 -11.25
C LEU A 394 23.66 24.22 -12.22
N ARG A 395 24.11 23.92 -13.44
CA ARG A 395 24.16 24.90 -14.54
C ARG A 395 22.79 25.11 -15.20
N SER A 396 21.85 24.19 -15.00
CA SER A 396 20.48 24.26 -15.51
C SER A 396 19.52 23.56 -14.55
N PHE A 397 18.31 24.10 -14.44
CA PHE A 397 17.21 23.56 -13.62
C PHE A 397 16.20 22.77 -14.45
N SER A 398 16.41 22.63 -15.77
CA SER A 398 15.48 21.96 -16.68
C SER A 398 15.27 20.47 -16.40
N ARG A 399 16.16 19.85 -15.61
CA ARG A 399 16.08 18.45 -15.19
C ARG A 399 15.69 18.29 -13.72
N CYS A 400 15.36 19.39 -13.05
CA CYS A 400 14.86 19.35 -11.68
C CYS A 400 13.42 18.82 -11.64
N VAL A 401 13.09 18.23 -10.50
CA VAL A 401 11.76 17.72 -10.19
C VAL A 401 11.04 18.73 -9.31
N LEU A 402 9.72 18.80 -9.45
CA LEU A 402 8.86 19.60 -8.57
C LEU A 402 8.12 18.62 -7.68
N ALA A 403 8.23 18.82 -6.37
CA ALA A 403 7.53 18.05 -5.36
C ALA A 403 6.54 18.95 -4.63
N GLU A 404 5.25 18.73 -4.85
CA GLU A 404 4.17 19.41 -4.13
C GLU A 404 3.96 18.75 -2.77
N TYR A 405 4.42 19.38 -1.69
CA TYR A 405 4.14 18.90 -0.35
C TYR A 405 2.73 19.30 0.05
N VAL A 406 1.91 18.33 0.42
CA VAL A 406 0.51 18.49 0.84
C VAL A 406 0.38 18.01 2.29
N TRP A 407 -0.28 18.79 3.14
CA TRP A 407 -0.51 18.45 4.56
C TRP A 407 -1.86 18.98 5.04
N LEU A 408 -2.29 18.55 6.23
CA LEU A 408 -3.50 19.07 6.90
C LEU A 408 -3.14 20.15 7.93
N ASP A 409 -3.90 21.25 7.93
CA ASP A 409 -3.78 22.31 8.93
C ASP A 409 -4.55 22.03 10.23
N ALA A 410 -4.61 23.01 11.14
CA ALA A 410 -5.31 22.86 12.42
C ALA A 410 -6.80 22.54 12.30
N ASP A 411 -7.43 22.87 11.16
CA ASP A 411 -8.86 22.65 10.89
C ASP A 411 -9.08 21.41 10.01
N GLY A 412 -8.01 20.67 9.66
CA GLY A 412 -8.10 19.47 8.83
C GLY A 412 -8.26 19.77 7.35
N VAL A 413 -7.92 20.98 6.92
CA VAL A 413 -7.98 21.41 5.52
C VAL A 413 -6.62 21.21 4.87
N THR A 414 -6.61 20.75 3.61
CA THR A 414 -5.37 20.55 2.88
C THR A 414 -4.70 21.88 2.53
N ARG A 415 -3.40 21.98 2.82
CA ARG A 415 -2.49 23.05 2.39
C ARG A 415 -1.40 22.43 1.52
N SER A 416 -0.76 23.24 0.68
CA SER A 416 0.36 22.76 -0.12
C SER A 416 1.41 23.82 -0.43
N LYS A 417 2.61 23.36 -0.80
CA LYS A 417 3.67 24.17 -1.43
C LYS A 417 4.69 23.32 -2.16
N THR A 418 5.39 23.91 -3.13
CA THR A 418 6.29 23.18 -4.05
C THR A 418 7.77 23.32 -3.71
N MET A 419 8.48 22.19 -3.61
CA MET A 419 9.95 22.13 -3.57
C MET A 419 10.50 21.83 -4.96
N THR A 420 11.56 22.53 -5.37
CA THR A 420 12.40 22.10 -6.49
C THR A 420 13.45 21.12 -5.98
N MET A 421 13.52 19.93 -6.56
CA MET A 421 14.42 18.83 -6.18
C MET A 421 15.40 18.53 -7.30
N THR A 422 16.60 18.07 -6.94
CA THR A 422 17.62 17.68 -7.93
C THR A 422 17.39 16.32 -8.56
N ALA A 423 16.47 15.52 -8.00
CA ALA A 423 16.18 14.16 -8.42
C ALA A 423 14.72 13.80 -8.13
N ARG A 424 14.15 12.89 -8.92
CA ARG A 424 12.83 12.30 -8.68
C ARG A 424 12.92 11.30 -7.52
N PRO A 425 12.17 11.47 -6.43
CA PRO A 425 12.19 10.51 -5.33
C PRO A 425 11.56 9.18 -5.75
N LEU A 426 12.14 8.07 -5.28
CA LEU A 426 11.60 6.71 -5.49
C LEU A 426 10.97 6.15 -4.22
N LYS A 427 11.39 6.64 -3.05
CA LYS A 427 10.86 6.27 -1.74
C LYS A 427 10.76 7.48 -0.84
N VAL A 428 9.92 7.40 0.18
CA VAL A 428 9.66 8.48 1.13
C VAL A 428 10.95 9.01 1.79
N THR A 429 11.95 8.15 2.01
CA THR A 429 13.25 8.53 2.61
C THR A 429 14.19 9.28 1.67
N ASP A 430 13.85 9.41 0.38
CA ASP A 430 14.56 10.26 -0.57
C ASP A 430 14.16 11.74 -0.44
N LEU A 431 13.01 12.00 0.18
CA LEU A 431 12.44 13.33 0.39
C LEU A 431 13.03 13.99 1.64
N LYS A 432 13.16 15.31 1.57
CA LYS A 432 13.61 16.12 2.69
C LYS A 432 12.44 16.35 3.67
N VAL A 433 12.71 16.28 4.98
CA VAL A 433 11.82 16.92 5.96
C VAL A 433 11.85 18.42 5.70
N TRP A 434 10.67 19.00 5.47
CA TRP A 434 10.54 20.43 5.24
C TRP A 434 9.87 21.09 6.46
N ASN A 435 9.58 22.38 6.36
CA ASN A 435 8.99 23.16 7.43
C ASN A 435 8.06 24.20 6.82
N TYR A 436 7.16 24.78 7.60
CA TYR A 436 6.34 25.93 7.23
C TYR A 436 6.04 26.77 8.48
N ASP A 437 5.42 27.93 8.27
CA ASP A 437 4.94 28.79 9.34
C ASP A 437 3.57 28.29 9.85
N GLY A 438 3.59 27.62 11.00
CA GLY A 438 2.41 27.09 11.66
C GLY A 438 1.49 28.14 12.26
N SER A 439 1.96 29.38 12.46
CA SER A 439 1.09 30.46 12.96
C SER A 439 0.04 30.88 11.92
N SER A 440 0.40 30.79 10.65
CA SER A 440 -0.51 31.05 9.52
C SER A 440 -1.51 29.92 9.25
N THR A 441 -1.44 28.82 10.01
CA THR A 441 -2.32 27.64 9.87
C THR A 441 -2.92 27.17 11.19
N GLY A 442 -2.80 27.98 12.27
CA GLY A 442 -3.35 27.69 13.59
C GLY A 442 -2.67 26.55 14.35
N GLN A 443 -1.46 26.16 13.96
CA GLN A 443 -0.72 25.00 14.50
C GLN A 443 0.43 25.38 15.44
N ALA A 444 0.81 26.66 15.50
CA ALA A 444 1.84 27.16 16.40
C ALA A 444 1.63 28.64 16.73
N ASP A 445 2.23 29.10 17.83
CA ASP A 445 2.24 30.52 18.18
C ASP A 445 3.29 31.29 17.36
N GLY A 446 3.06 32.58 17.11
CA GLY A 446 3.92 33.39 16.25
C GLY A 446 5.39 33.53 16.69
N HIS A 447 5.70 33.34 17.98
CA HIS A 447 7.06 33.44 18.52
C HIS A 447 7.82 32.10 18.54
N ASN A 448 7.16 30.99 18.21
CA ASN A 448 7.74 29.66 18.03
C ASN A 448 6.94 28.91 16.95
N SER A 449 6.94 29.45 15.72
CA SER A 449 5.94 29.09 14.71
C SER A 449 6.35 27.96 13.77
N GLU A 450 7.59 27.47 13.84
CA GLU A 450 8.08 26.50 12.87
C GLU A 450 7.47 25.11 13.11
N VAL A 451 6.81 24.58 12.08
CA VAL A 451 6.26 23.22 12.06
C VAL A 451 6.89 22.44 10.93
N LEU A 452 7.32 21.21 11.22
CA LEU A 452 7.98 20.30 10.30
C LEU A 452 6.96 19.49 9.49
N LEU A 453 7.27 19.30 8.21
CA LEU A 453 6.58 18.41 7.28
C LEU A 453 7.39 17.13 7.11
N LYS A 454 6.91 16.05 7.70
CA LYS A 454 7.52 14.72 7.57
C LYS A 454 6.85 13.95 6.43
N PRO A 455 7.52 13.66 5.31
CA PRO A 455 6.94 12.93 4.17
C PRO A 455 6.40 11.55 4.56
N ARG A 456 5.28 11.14 3.96
CA ARG A 456 4.58 9.88 4.25
C ARG A 456 4.19 9.06 3.04
N ALA A 457 3.73 9.70 1.97
CA ALA A 457 3.36 9.02 0.73
C ALA A 457 3.74 9.87 -0.49
N ILE A 458 4.04 9.21 -1.61
CA ILE A 458 4.42 9.84 -2.88
C ILE A 458 3.36 9.46 -3.92
N PHE A 459 2.85 10.46 -4.62
CA PHE A 459 1.93 10.31 -5.74
C PHE A 459 2.54 10.99 -6.97
N ASN A 460 2.14 10.57 -8.17
CA ASN A 460 2.45 11.36 -9.36
C ASN A 460 1.73 12.69 -9.30
N ASP A 461 2.30 13.75 -9.86
CA ASP A 461 1.61 15.03 -10.01
C ASP A 461 0.85 15.04 -11.35
N PRO A 462 -0.50 14.89 -11.35
CA PRO A 462 -1.29 14.88 -12.58
C PRO A 462 -1.45 16.28 -13.19
N PHE A 463 -1.17 17.35 -12.44
CA PHE A 463 -1.28 18.73 -12.93
C PHE A 463 -0.03 19.14 -13.71
N ARG A 464 1.14 18.70 -13.24
CA ARG A 464 2.44 19.03 -13.85
C ARG A 464 2.98 17.93 -14.75
N GLY A 465 2.46 16.71 -14.61
CA GLY A 465 2.92 15.53 -15.34
C GLY A 465 4.26 15.00 -14.85
N TYR A 466 4.71 13.91 -15.47
CA TYR A 466 6.04 13.36 -15.21
C TYR A 466 7.14 14.36 -15.63
N PRO A 467 8.21 14.58 -14.84
CA PRO A 467 8.68 13.79 -13.70
C PRO A 467 8.30 14.36 -12.32
N HIS A 468 7.26 15.17 -12.21
CA HIS A 468 6.85 15.82 -10.97
C HIS A 468 6.06 14.89 -10.04
N VAL A 469 6.03 15.20 -8.75
CA VAL A 469 5.38 14.38 -7.70
C VAL A 469 4.56 15.23 -6.75
N MET A 470 3.55 14.64 -6.14
CA MET A 470 2.91 15.14 -4.92
C MET A 470 3.36 14.30 -3.73
N VAL A 471 3.52 14.94 -2.58
CA VAL A 471 4.07 14.36 -1.36
C VAL A 471 3.09 14.65 -0.23
N LEU A 472 2.41 13.64 0.27
CA LEU A 472 1.64 13.77 1.50
C LEU A 472 2.60 13.78 2.69
N ALA A 473 2.43 14.72 3.62
CA ALA A 473 3.27 14.88 4.81
C ALA A 473 2.46 15.08 6.09
N ASP A 474 3.00 14.54 7.20
CA ASP A 474 2.52 14.87 8.55
C ASP A 474 3.08 16.21 9.02
N ALA A 475 2.33 16.94 9.85
CA ALA A 475 2.80 18.11 10.57
C ALA A 475 3.30 17.76 11.99
N TRP A 476 4.52 18.19 12.34
CA TRP A 476 5.19 17.92 13.62
C TRP A 476 5.79 19.20 14.21
N GLN A 477 5.66 19.44 15.50
CA GLN A 477 6.24 20.59 16.19
C GLN A 477 7.77 20.52 16.13
N ALA A 478 8.44 21.63 15.76
CA ALA A 478 9.88 21.62 15.57
C ALA A 478 10.69 21.57 16.88
N TRP A 479 10.11 21.99 18.01
CA TRP A 479 10.83 22.18 19.28
C TRP A 479 10.87 20.93 20.18
N ASP A 480 9.88 20.04 20.08
CA ASP A 480 9.80 18.81 20.89
C ASP A 480 9.50 17.54 20.10
N ASP A 481 9.41 17.66 18.77
CA ASP A 481 9.10 16.57 17.83
C ASP A 481 7.80 15.82 18.17
N LYS A 482 6.79 16.51 18.72
CA LYS A 482 5.43 15.98 18.90
C LYS A 482 4.55 16.23 17.66
N PRO A 483 3.50 15.42 17.44
CA PRO A 483 2.51 15.70 16.41
C PRO A 483 1.92 17.12 16.58
N ALA A 484 1.84 17.89 15.49
CA ALA A 484 1.21 19.20 15.54
C ALA A 484 -0.30 19.08 15.79
N LYS A 485 -0.95 20.20 16.15
CA LYS A 485 -2.40 20.24 16.31
C LYS A 485 -3.08 19.66 15.06
N ASN A 486 -4.03 18.74 15.30
CA ASN A 486 -4.80 18.02 14.30
C ASN A 486 -3.98 17.09 13.37
N ASN A 487 -2.77 16.68 13.75
CA ASN A 487 -2.09 15.55 13.12
C ASN A 487 -2.68 14.21 13.62
N THR A 488 -3.89 13.91 13.18
CA THR A 488 -4.66 12.70 13.50
C THR A 488 -4.11 11.44 12.83
N ARG A 489 -3.35 11.60 11.75
CA ARG A 489 -2.65 10.52 11.04
C ARG A 489 -1.65 9.79 11.93
N ALA A 490 -0.94 10.49 12.83
CA ALA A 490 0.04 9.89 13.73
C ALA A 490 -0.59 8.81 14.63
N THR A 491 -1.66 9.17 15.36
CA THR A 491 -2.40 8.22 16.22
C THR A 491 -3.06 7.11 15.41
N CYS A 492 -3.64 7.43 14.25
CA CYS A 492 -4.20 6.41 13.35
C CYS A 492 -3.15 5.39 12.92
N ALA A 493 -1.94 5.84 12.56
CA ALA A 493 -0.86 4.94 12.16
C ALA A 493 -0.44 3.97 13.28
N GLU A 494 -0.45 4.41 14.54
CA GLU A 494 -0.17 3.56 15.70
C GLU A 494 -1.23 2.46 15.86
N THR A 495 -2.52 2.81 15.76
CA THR A 495 -3.62 1.85 15.79
C THR A 495 -3.57 0.85 14.63
N MET A 496 -3.26 1.33 13.43
CA MET A 496 -3.13 0.47 12.24
C MET A 496 -1.95 -0.50 12.36
N ASP A 497 -0.84 -0.09 12.98
CA ASP A 497 0.30 -0.98 13.24
C ASP A 497 -0.03 -2.00 14.35
N MET A 498 -0.71 -1.56 15.42
CA MET A 498 -1.16 -2.40 16.52
C MET A 498 -2.04 -3.56 16.05
N TYR A 499 -2.97 -3.30 15.12
CA TYR A 499 -3.90 -4.30 14.59
C TYR A 499 -3.53 -4.79 13.19
N LYS A 500 -2.28 -4.59 12.76
CA LYS A 500 -1.80 -4.94 11.41
C LYS A 500 -2.05 -6.41 11.02
N SER A 501 -2.04 -7.32 11.98
CA SER A 501 -2.30 -8.75 11.75
C SER A 501 -3.72 -9.05 11.29
N LEU A 502 -4.68 -8.15 11.55
CA LEU A 502 -6.06 -8.29 11.08
C LEU A 502 -6.21 -7.91 9.59
N ASP A 503 -5.19 -7.28 8.98
CA ASP A 503 -5.20 -6.79 7.60
C ASP A 503 -6.49 -5.99 7.27
N PRO A 504 -6.68 -4.82 7.90
CA PRO A 504 -7.89 -4.03 7.74
C PRO A 504 -7.94 -3.39 6.36
N TRP A 505 -9.07 -3.59 5.67
CA TRP A 505 -9.37 -3.00 4.37
C TRP A 505 -10.51 -2.01 4.53
N PHE A 506 -10.33 -0.85 3.91
CA PHE A 506 -11.32 0.22 3.88
C PHE A 506 -11.64 0.60 2.43
N GLY A 507 -12.90 0.92 2.17
CA GLY A 507 -13.32 1.63 0.96
C GLY A 507 -14.25 2.76 1.36
N ILE A 508 -13.94 4.00 0.97
CA ILE A 508 -14.71 5.18 1.39
C ILE A 508 -15.39 5.81 0.18
N GLU A 509 -16.70 6.02 0.33
CA GLU A 509 -17.61 6.68 -0.62
C GLU A 509 -17.71 8.15 -0.25
N GLN A 510 -16.92 9.01 -0.89
CA GLN A 510 -16.91 10.45 -0.61
C GLN A 510 -17.96 11.16 -1.45
N GLU A 511 -19.06 11.57 -0.82
CA GLU A 511 -20.02 12.48 -1.44
C GLU A 511 -19.56 13.94 -1.28
N TYR A 512 -19.86 14.77 -2.26
CA TYR A 512 -19.56 16.21 -2.25
C TYR A 512 -20.57 16.98 -3.09
N THR A 513 -20.71 18.28 -2.83
CA THR A 513 -21.58 19.16 -3.63
C THR A 513 -20.78 20.26 -4.27
N LEU A 514 -20.94 20.43 -5.58
CA LEU A 514 -20.40 21.56 -6.31
C LEU A 514 -21.25 22.79 -6.02
N MET A 515 -20.61 23.90 -5.67
CA MET A 515 -21.24 25.16 -5.29
C MET A 515 -20.83 26.28 -6.24
N LYS A 516 -21.70 27.25 -6.42
CA LYS A 516 -21.37 28.51 -7.12
C LYS A 516 -20.38 29.32 -6.26
N PRO A 517 -19.36 29.96 -6.87
CA PRO A 517 -18.47 30.86 -6.14
C PRO A 517 -19.25 31.99 -5.46
N GLY A 518 -18.94 32.22 -4.18
CA GLY A 518 -19.50 33.33 -3.40
C GLY A 518 -18.49 34.47 -3.24
N ARG A 519 -18.64 35.22 -2.14
CA ARG A 519 -17.62 36.20 -1.73
C ARG A 519 -16.33 35.47 -1.36
N VAL A 520 -15.20 35.93 -1.91
CA VAL A 520 -13.88 35.35 -1.66
C VAL A 520 -13.59 35.28 -0.16
N GLY A 521 -13.18 34.10 0.32
CA GLY A 521 -12.90 33.82 1.72
C GLY A 521 -14.11 33.40 2.57
N GLU A 522 -15.32 33.46 2.02
CA GLU A 522 -16.54 32.99 2.70
C GLU A 522 -17.02 31.65 2.14
N LYS A 523 -17.78 30.92 2.96
CA LYS A 523 -18.38 29.63 2.56
C LYS A 523 -19.44 29.85 1.48
N ALA A 524 -19.34 29.10 0.39
CA ALA A 524 -20.33 29.10 -0.68
C ALA A 524 -21.69 28.58 -0.18
N LYS A 525 -22.78 29.24 -0.62
CA LYS A 525 -24.14 28.99 -0.10
C LYS A 525 -25.11 28.39 -1.12
N ILE A 526 -24.81 28.54 -2.41
CA ILE A 526 -25.72 28.13 -3.49
C ILE A 526 -25.10 26.95 -4.25
N PRO A 527 -25.76 25.79 -4.32
CA PRO A 527 -25.32 24.66 -5.13
C PRO A 527 -25.25 25.02 -6.61
N LEU A 528 -24.31 24.42 -7.34
CA LEU A 528 -24.12 24.62 -8.78
C LEU A 528 -25.32 24.11 -9.59
N GLY A 529 -26.03 23.09 -9.08
CA GLY A 529 -27.23 22.52 -9.70
C GLY A 529 -28.50 23.37 -9.56
N PHE A 530 -28.44 24.50 -8.86
CA PHE A 530 -29.59 25.41 -8.72
C PHE A 530 -29.69 26.35 -9.92
N ASN A 531 -30.88 26.90 -10.16
CA ASN A 531 -31.15 27.75 -11.31
C ASN A 531 -30.27 28.99 -11.32
N LYS A 532 -30.10 29.63 -12.49
CA LYS A 532 -29.24 30.81 -12.64
C LYS A 532 -29.63 31.99 -11.75
N ASP A 533 -30.91 32.12 -11.45
CA ASP A 533 -31.49 33.12 -10.54
C ASP A 533 -31.48 32.67 -9.06
N ASP A 534 -30.73 31.62 -8.75
CA ASP A 534 -30.58 30.98 -7.43
C ASP A 534 -31.87 30.31 -6.89
N SER A 535 -32.93 30.22 -7.70
CA SER A 535 -34.13 29.46 -7.35
C SER A 535 -33.86 27.94 -7.35
N GLU A 536 -34.70 27.21 -6.60
CA GLU A 536 -34.57 25.75 -6.49
C GLU A 536 -34.91 25.05 -7.81
N PRO A 537 -34.17 23.98 -8.18
CA PRO A 537 -34.49 23.17 -9.36
C PRO A 537 -35.69 22.25 -9.10
N ALA A 538 -36.05 21.42 -10.08
CA ALA A 538 -37.09 20.42 -9.89
C ALA A 538 -36.76 19.45 -8.73
N PRO A 539 -37.75 18.81 -8.07
CA PRO A 539 -37.51 17.90 -6.97
C PRO A 539 -36.56 16.74 -7.32
N GLN A 540 -35.93 16.17 -6.29
CA GLN A 540 -35.00 15.05 -6.42
C GLN A 540 -35.66 13.81 -7.08
N GLY A 541 -34.86 13.04 -7.83
CA GLY A 541 -35.35 11.89 -8.59
C GLY A 541 -34.57 11.69 -9.90
N PRO A 542 -34.60 12.66 -10.84
CA PRO A 542 -33.95 12.50 -12.14
C PRO A 542 -32.43 12.66 -12.13
N TYR A 543 -31.83 13.11 -11.02
CA TYR A 543 -30.42 13.48 -10.93
C TYR A 543 -29.49 12.30 -10.63
N TYR A 544 -29.90 11.39 -9.73
CA TYR A 544 -29.08 10.25 -9.33
C TYR A 544 -28.72 9.39 -10.55
N THR A 545 -27.43 9.23 -10.81
CA THR A 545 -26.90 8.53 -12.00
C THR A 545 -27.44 9.04 -13.35
N GLY A 546 -27.93 10.30 -13.39
CA GLY A 546 -28.56 10.88 -14.57
C GLY A 546 -27.59 11.13 -15.72
N ALA A 547 -28.11 11.09 -16.95
CA ALA A 547 -27.37 11.41 -18.17
C ALA A 547 -28.12 12.47 -18.99
N GLY A 548 -27.52 13.65 -19.15
CA GLY A 548 -28.13 14.77 -19.89
C GLY A 548 -27.80 16.13 -19.27
N TYR A 549 -27.91 17.18 -20.08
CA TYR A 549 -27.50 18.55 -19.71
C TYR A 549 -28.17 19.07 -18.42
N ASN A 550 -29.47 18.82 -18.25
CA ASN A 550 -30.25 19.31 -17.11
C ASN A 550 -30.24 18.40 -15.87
N VAL A 551 -29.58 17.23 -15.94
CA VAL A 551 -29.62 16.22 -14.85
C VAL A 551 -28.24 15.82 -14.34
N ALA A 552 -27.20 15.92 -15.16
CA ALA A 552 -25.81 15.58 -14.82
C ALA A 552 -24.93 16.83 -14.64
N ILE A 553 -25.33 17.74 -13.75
CA ILE A 553 -24.68 19.05 -13.58
C ILE A 553 -23.28 18.88 -12.97
N GLY A 554 -22.25 19.39 -13.65
CA GLY A 554 -20.86 19.36 -13.15
C GLY A 554 -20.03 18.14 -13.54
N ARG A 555 -20.52 17.29 -14.46
CA ARG A 555 -19.79 16.11 -14.95
C ARG A 555 -18.34 16.37 -15.39
N PRO A 556 -18.00 17.47 -16.10
CA PRO A 556 -16.60 17.74 -16.48
C PRO A 556 -15.64 17.82 -15.29
N VAL A 557 -16.11 18.29 -14.13
CA VAL A 557 -15.32 18.33 -12.88
C VAL A 557 -15.08 16.91 -12.37
N ALA A 558 -16.14 16.10 -12.28
CA ALA A 558 -16.07 14.73 -11.80
C ALA A 558 -15.18 13.84 -12.71
N ASP A 559 -15.34 13.94 -14.02
CA ASP A 559 -14.56 13.15 -14.98
C ASP A 559 -13.07 13.57 -14.99
N GLU A 560 -12.77 14.88 -14.90
CA GLU A 560 -11.39 15.37 -14.82
C GLU A 560 -10.72 14.94 -13.51
N HIS A 561 -11.44 15.06 -12.38
CA HIS A 561 -10.96 14.57 -11.09
C HIS A 561 -10.67 13.07 -11.11
N TYR A 562 -11.57 12.28 -11.68
CA TYR A 562 -11.40 10.84 -11.76
C TYR A 562 -10.14 10.47 -12.56
N LYS A 563 -9.95 11.10 -13.72
CA LYS A 563 -8.74 10.92 -14.54
C LYS A 563 -7.47 11.32 -13.79
N MET A 564 -7.47 12.48 -13.13
CA MET A 564 -6.30 12.96 -12.38
C MET A 564 -5.97 12.07 -11.18
N CYS A 565 -6.98 11.52 -10.49
CA CYS A 565 -6.77 10.54 -9.43
C CYS A 565 -6.10 9.26 -9.98
N MET A 566 -6.57 8.75 -11.12
CA MET A 566 -5.94 7.59 -11.77
C MET A 566 -4.48 7.88 -12.16
N GLU A 567 -4.20 9.04 -12.77
CA GLU A 567 -2.84 9.45 -13.15
C GLU A 567 -1.91 9.65 -11.94
N ALA A 568 -2.45 10.20 -10.85
CA ALA A 568 -1.74 10.36 -9.58
C ALA A 568 -1.37 9.02 -8.90
N GLY A 569 -2.08 7.94 -9.25
CA GLY A 569 -1.99 6.65 -8.57
C GLY A 569 -2.87 6.55 -7.32
N VAL A 570 -3.91 7.39 -7.21
CA VAL A 570 -4.93 7.22 -6.16
C VAL A 570 -5.76 5.97 -6.47
N LYS A 571 -6.05 5.14 -5.47
CA LYS A 571 -6.90 3.94 -5.58
C LYS A 571 -8.39 4.30 -5.69
N ILE A 572 -8.73 5.13 -6.67
CA ILE A 572 -10.11 5.52 -6.97
C ILE A 572 -10.80 4.35 -7.71
N SER A 573 -11.94 3.89 -7.20
CA SER A 573 -12.66 2.71 -7.72
C SER A 573 -13.86 3.06 -8.58
N GLY A 574 -14.40 4.28 -8.46
CA GLY A 574 -15.54 4.73 -9.25
C GLY A 574 -15.98 6.15 -8.92
N ILE A 575 -16.96 6.63 -9.69
CA ILE A 575 -17.69 7.89 -9.48
C ILE A 575 -19.17 7.72 -9.87
N ASN A 576 -20.06 8.52 -9.28
CA ASN A 576 -21.45 8.65 -9.72
C ASN A 576 -22.01 10.04 -9.43
N ALA A 577 -23.04 10.44 -10.20
CA ALA A 577 -23.87 11.59 -9.85
C ALA A 577 -24.81 11.20 -8.71
N GLU A 578 -24.92 12.06 -7.69
CA GLU A 578 -25.72 11.82 -6.50
C GLU A 578 -27.15 12.35 -6.61
N VAL A 579 -27.95 12.11 -5.58
CA VAL A 579 -29.39 12.43 -5.56
C VAL A 579 -29.69 13.92 -5.70
N MET A 580 -28.89 14.80 -5.08
CA MET A 580 -29.06 16.26 -5.19
C MET A 580 -28.40 16.80 -6.48
N PRO A 581 -29.04 17.72 -7.22
CA PRO A 581 -28.45 18.28 -8.44
C PRO A 581 -27.15 19.03 -8.15
N GLY A 582 -26.07 18.63 -8.83
CA GLY A 582 -24.72 19.15 -8.60
C GLY A 582 -23.96 18.44 -7.45
N GLN A 583 -24.57 17.45 -6.80
CA GLN A 583 -23.92 16.52 -5.89
C GLN A 583 -23.34 15.33 -6.66
N TRP A 584 -22.19 14.85 -6.22
CA TRP A 584 -21.47 13.74 -6.82
C TRP A 584 -20.80 12.91 -5.73
N GLU A 585 -20.40 11.69 -6.09
CA GLU A 585 -19.62 10.81 -5.26
C GLU A 585 -18.39 10.30 -6.02
N PHE A 586 -17.28 10.13 -5.30
CA PHE A 586 -16.16 9.31 -5.75
C PHE A 586 -15.78 8.29 -4.67
N GLN A 587 -15.47 7.07 -5.09
CA GLN A 587 -15.11 5.98 -4.18
C GLN A 587 -13.59 5.75 -4.20
N VAL A 588 -12.98 5.65 -3.02
CA VAL A 588 -11.55 5.33 -2.87
C VAL A 588 -11.42 4.02 -2.11
N GLY A 589 -10.72 3.05 -2.69
CA GLY A 589 -10.40 1.77 -2.08
C GLY A 589 -10.69 0.57 -2.99
N PRO A 590 -10.40 -0.67 -2.52
CA PRO A 590 -9.95 -0.98 -1.16
C PRO A 590 -8.51 -0.51 -0.86
N CYS A 591 -8.34 0.17 0.26
CA CYS A 591 -7.04 0.58 0.81
C CYS A 591 -6.75 -0.19 2.11
N ARG A 592 -5.47 -0.50 2.36
CA ARG A 592 -5.05 -1.23 3.57
C ARG A 592 -4.63 -0.27 4.67
N GLY A 593 -5.29 -0.34 5.83
CA GLY A 593 -4.96 0.45 7.01
C GLY A 593 -4.79 1.95 6.73
N ILE A 594 -3.61 2.49 7.07
CA ILE A 594 -3.28 3.92 6.98
C ILE A 594 -3.38 4.49 5.55
N GLU A 595 -3.23 3.64 4.53
CA GLU A 595 -3.33 4.06 3.13
C GLU A 595 -4.70 4.68 2.81
N MET A 596 -5.77 4.26 3.50
CA MET A 596 -7.11 4.79 3.24
C MET A 596 -7.17 6.30 3.46
N GLY A 597 -6.65 6.78 4.59
CA GLY A 597 -6.58 8.21 4.89
C GLY A 597 -5.66 8.95 3.92
N ASP A 598 -4.51 8.34 3.56
CA ASP A 598 -3.54 8.93 2.64
C ASP A 598 -4.15 9.16 1.25
N HIS A 599 -4.81 8.13 0.70
CA HIS A 599 -5.44 8.19 -0.61
C HIS A 599 -6.66 9.12 -0.63
N LEU A 600 -7.53 9.12 0.38
CA LEU A 600 -8.68 10.02 0.41
C LEU A 600 -8.27 11.48 0.58
N THR A 601 -7.28 11.76 1.44
CA THR A 601 -6.74 13.11 1.62
C THR A 601 -6.18 13.65 0.31
N MET A 602 -5.42 12.83 -0.42
CA MET A 602 -4.88 13.23 -1.72
C MET A 602 -5.98 13.39 -2.78
N ALA A 603 -6.99 12.52 -2.79
CA ALA A 603 -8.15 12.65 -3.68
C ALA A 603 -8.91 13.97 -3.44
N ARG A 604 -9.11 14.35 -2.17
CA ARG A 604 -9.73 15.64 -1.80
C ARG A 604 -8.88 16.83 -2.24
N TYR A 605 -7.55 16.77 -2.06
CA TYR A 605 -6.65 17.80 -2.56
C TYR A 605 -6.76 17.96 -4.09
N ILE A 606 -6.73 16.85 -4.84
CA ILE A 606 -6.91 16.87 -6.29
C ILE A 606 -8.27 17.47 -6.67
N MET A 607 -9.35 17.14 -5.95
CA MET A 607 -10.69 17.73 -6.21
C MET A 607 -10.67 19.24 -6.07
N LEU A 608 -10.11 19.76 -4.97
CA LEU A 608 -10.00 21.20 -4.75
C LEU A 608 -9.23 21.88 -5.89
N ARG A 609 -8.08 21.32 -6.28
CA ARG A 609 -7.26 21.81 -7.39
C ARG A 609 -7.98 21.75 -8.75
N VAL A 610 -8.80 20.74 -9.00
CA VAL A 610 -9.63 20.65 -10.20
C VAL A 610 -10.70 21.75 -10.19
N THR A 611 -11.41 21.95 -9.07
CA THR A 611 -12.46 22.97 -9.00
C THR A 611 -11.97 24.39 -9.22
N GLU A 612 -10.70 24.70 -8.89
CA GLU A 612 -10.07 25.98 -9.23
C GLU A 612 -10.09 26.30 -10.73
N LYS A 613 -10.02 25.29 -11.60
CA LYS A 613 -10.03 25.46 -13.06
C LYS A 613 -11.45 25.57 -13.64
N HIS A 614 -12.47 25.13 -12.90
CA HIS A 614 -13.86 25.05 -13.34
C HIS A 614 -14.76 26.12 -12.72
N ASP A 615 -14.17 27.13 -12.07
CA ASP A 615 -14.87 28.25 -11.45
C ASP A 615 -16.04 27.81 -10.54
N CYS A 616 -15.81 26.77 -9.75
CA CYS A 616 -16.77 26.25 -8.77
C CYS A 616 -16.07 25.93 -7.44
N VAL A 617 -16.86 25.69 -6.40
CA VAL A 617 -16.34 25.36 -5.07
C VAL A 617 -16.81 23.96 -4.70
N CYS A 618 -15.90 23.07 -4.35
CA CYS A 618 -16.26 21.78 -3.75
C CYS A 618 -16.62 21.96 -2.27
N SER A 619 -17.83 21.56 -1.88
CA SER A 619 -18.26 21.50 -0.48
C SER A 619 -18.34 20.06 0.00
N PHE A 620 -17.68 19.78 1.13
CA PHE A 620 -17.83 18.55 1.90
C PHE A 620 -18.80 18.71 3.08
N ASP A 621 -19.59 19.78 3.13
CA ASP A 621 -20.59 19.98 4.19
C ASP A 621 -21.58 18.81 4.24
N PRO A 622 -21.85 18.20 5.42
CA PRO A 622 -22.83 17.12 5.58
C PRO A 622 -24.25 17.48 5.13
N LYS A 623 -24.61 18.77 5.16
CA LYS A 623 -25.91 19.28 4.75
C LYS A 623 -25.71 20.64 4.04
N PRO A 624 -25.28 20.62 2.77
CA PRO A 624 -24.88 21.83 2.03
C PRO A 624 -26.06 22.77 1.75
N LYS A 625 -27.29 22.26 1.76
CA LYS A 625 -28.54 23.02 1.62
C LYS A 625 -29.60 22.46 2.57
N GLU A 626 -30.29 23.36 3.28
CA GLU A 626 -31.43 23.01 4.13
C GLU A 626 -32.67 22.64 3.30
N GLY A 627 -33.62 21.93 3.91
CA GLY A 627 -34.85 21.46 3.26
C GLY A 627 -34.76 20.01 2.79
N ASP A 628 -35.62 19.68 1.81
CA ASP A 628 -35.86 18.33 1.27
C ASP A 628 -34.78 17.87 0.25
N TRP A 629 -33.55 18.35 0.44
CA TRP A 629 -32.38 17.99 -0.36
C TRP A 629 -31.53 16.98 0.40
N ASN A 630 -30.93 16.01 -0.29
CA ASN A 630 -30.05 15.03 0.36
C ASN A 630 -28.87 15.72 1.08
N GLY A 631 -28.40 15.09 2.15
CA GLY A 631 -27.11 15.47 2.75
C GLY A 631 -25.96 14.76 2.04
N ALA A 632 -24.73 15.08 2.44
CA ALA A 632 -23.51 14.46 1.92
C ALA A 632 -22.84 13.54 2.96
N GLY A 633 -22.73 12.25 2.62
CA GLY A 633 -22.10 11.20 3.41
C GLY A 633 -20.62 10.95 3.08
N CYS A 634 -19.99 10.11 3.91
CA CYS A 634 -18.68 9.55 3.65
C CYS A 634 -18.68 8.06 4.01
N HIS A 635 -19.58 7.26 3.39
CA HIS A 635 -19.82 5.89 3.83
C HIS A 635 -18.54 5.07 3.80
N THR A 636 -18.29 4.32 4.87
CA THR A 636 -17.03 3.60 5.07
C THR A 636 -17.29 2.10 5.06
N ASN A 637 -16.93 1.49 3.94
CA ASN A 637 -16.86 0.04 3.78
C ASN A 637 -15.64 -0.49 4.53
N PHE A 638 -15.83 -1.50 5.38
CA PHE A 638 -14.78 -2.02 6.26
C PHE A 638 -14.80 -3.54 6.37
N SER A 639 -13.61 -4.15 6.32
CA SER A 639 -13.42 -5.55 6.67
C SER A 639 -12.03 -5.84 7.22
N VAL A 640 -11.93 -6.89 8.03
CA VAL A 640 -10.67 -7.55 8.41
C VAL A 640 -10.63 -8.98 7.88
N THR A 641 -9.47 -9.62 7.89
CA THR A 641 -9.30 -11.00 7.39
C THR A 641 -10.34 -11.99 7.96
N PRO A 642 -10.65 -11.98 9.27
CA PRO A 642 -11.70 -12.85 9.81
C PRO A 642 -13.09 -12.61 9.21
N MET A 643 -13.46 -11.37 8.88
CA MET A 643 -14.74 -11.04 8.21
C MET A 643 -14.78 -11.54 6.76
N ARG A 644 -13.64 -11.55 6.07
CA ARG A 644 -13.52 -11.99 4.66
C ARG A 644 -13.37 -13.50 4.49
N SER A 645 -13.03 -14.21 5.57
CA SER A 645 -12.81 -15.66 5.59
C SER A 645 -14.14 -16.43 5.58
N PRO A 646 -14.18 -17.71 5.16
CA PRO A 646 -15.38 -18.54 5.29
C PRO A 646 -15.92 -18.55 6.73
N GLY A 647 -17.24 -18.33 6.90
CA GLY A 647 -17.87 -18.15 8.22
C GLY A 647 -17.69 -16.75 8.82
N GLY A 648 -17.07 -15.82 8.09
CA GLY A 648 -16.78 -14.47 8.55
C GLY A 648 -18.00 -13.60 8.84
N TYR A 649 -19.20 -14.00 8.44
CA TYR A 649 -20.44 -13.29 8.78
C TYR A 649 -20.64 -13.15 10.29
N ASP A 650 -20.32 -14.18 11.08
CA ASP A 650 -20.41 -14.10 12.55
C ASP A 650 -19.45 -13.04 13.12
N THR A 651 -18.29 -12.87 12.48
CA THR A 651 -17.35 -11.79 12.82
C THR A 651 -17.94 -10.43 12.47
N ILE A 652 -18.60 -10.29 11.32
CA ILE A 652 -19.29 -9.05 10.93
C ILE A 652 -20.32 -8.66 12.00
N ILE A 653 -21.14 -9.62 12.44
CA ILE A 653 -22.14 -9.40 13.48
C ILE A 653 -21.48 -8.99 14.81
N LYS A 654 -20.45 -9.72 15.26
CA LYS A 654 -19.68 -9.39 16.47
C LYS A 654 -19.11 -7.97 16.44
N VAL A 655 -18.60 -7.53 15.28
CA VAL A 655 -18.09 -6.15 15.09
C VAL A 655 -19.24 -5.13 15.11
N CYS A 656 -20.35 -5.38 14.43
CA CYS A 656 -21.52 -4.49 14.45
C CYS A 656 -22.08 -4.30 15.87
N GLU A 657 -22.16 -5.38 16.66
CA GLU A 657 -22.59 -5.33 18.06
C GLU A 657 -21.63 -4.53 18.94
N ALA A 658 -20.31 -4.66 18.72
CA ALA A 658 -19.31 -3.85 19.41
C ALA A 658 -19.48 -2.36 19.10
N PHE A 659 -19.72 -2.00 17.83
CA PHE A 659 -19.93 -0.62 17.40
C PHE A 659 -21.18 0.00 18.04
N GLY A 660 -22.22 -0.80 18.25
CA GLY A 660 -23.44 -0.35 18.92
C GLY A 660 -23.22 0.05 20.38
N LYS A 661 -22.30 -0.60 21.08
CA LYS A 661 -21.96 -0.29 22.49
C LYS A 661 -21.24 1.05 22.63
N VAL A 662 -20.53 1.49 21.60
CA VAL A 662 -19.73 2.73 21.58
C VAL A 662 -20.17 3.68 20.47
N ALA A 663 -21.46 3.67 20.11
CA ALA A 663 -21.95 4.42 18.96
C ALA A 663 -21.77 5.94 19.10
N LYS A 664 -21.83 6.47 20.34
CA LYS A 664 -21.68 7.91 20.61
C LYS A 664 -20.24 8.37 20.41
N GLU A 665 -19.28 7.54 20.80
CA GLU A 665 -17.85 7.75 20.63
C GLU A 665 -17.51 7.80 19.14
N HIS A 666 -18.06 6.89 18.33
CA HIS A 666 -17.92 6.96 16.86
C HIS A 666 -18.51 8.26 16.29
N ILE A 667 -19.73 8.64 16.68
CA ILE A 667 -20.39 9.85 16.16
C ILE A 667 -19.55 11.12 16.43
N ALA A 668 -18.85 11.20 17.57
CA ALA A 668 -17.97 12.32 17.90
C ALA A 668 -16.77 12.47 16.94
N GLU A 669 -16.37 11.38 16.27
CA GLU A 669 -15.27 11.35 15.30
C GLU A 669 -15.74 11.53 13.84
N TYR A 670 -17.06 11.51 13.60
CA TYR A 670 -17.66 11.30 12.27
C TYR A 670 -18.02 12.59 11.51
N GLY A 671 -17.48 13.72 11.94
CA GLY A 671 -17.62 15.01 11.26
C GLY A 671 -18.62 15.95 11.94
N GLU A 672 -18.30 17.24 11.98
CA GLU A 672 -19.13 18.28 12.59
C GLU A 672 -20.36 18.60 11.73
N GLY A 673 -21.49 18.94 12.37
CA GLY A 673 -22.75 19.27 11.69
C GLY A 673 -23.54 18.06 11.17
N ASN A 674 -23.11 16.85 11.52
CA ASN A 674 -23.73 15.60 11.06
C ASN A 674 -25.14 15.37 11.63
N ASP A 675 -25.53 16.05 12.71
CA ASP A 675 -26.89 16.09 13.26
C ASP A 675 -27.92 16.62 12.27
N LYS A 676 -27.50 17.54 11.38
CA LYS A 676 -28.34 18.08 10.30
C LYS A 676 -28.57 17.07 9.17
N ARG A 677 -27.71 16.06 9.06
CA ARG A 677 -27.77 14.99 8.05
C ARG A 677 -28.49 13.75 8.60
N LEU A 678 -28.03 13.23 9.73
CA LEU A 678 -28.51 12.00 10.37
C LEU A 678 -29.81 12.22 11.16
N THR A 679 -30.91 12.39 10.42
CA THR A 679 -32.23 12.74 10.97
C THR A 679 -33.24 11.58 10.94
N GLY A 680 -32.84 10.42 10.40
CA GLY A 680 -33.75 9.30 10.12
C GLY A 680 -34.53 9.45 8.81
N LYS A 681 -34.41 10.58 8.11
CA LYS A 681 -34.96 10.83 6.77
C LYS A 681 -33.87 10.70 5.70
N HIS A 682 -34.25 10.72 4.42
CA HIS A 682 -33.31 10.72 3.28
C HIS A 682 -32.26 9.61 3.33
N GLU A 683 -32.71 8.38 3.58
CA GLU A 683 -31.84 7.20 3.65
C GLU A 683 -30.74 7.29 4.72
N THR A 684 -30.98 7.99 5.82
CA THR A 684 -30.09 8.02 6.99
C THR A 684 -30.73 7.38 8.22
N CYS A 685 -29.90 6.99 9.18
CA CYS A 685 -30.35 6.67 10.54
C CYS A 685 -30.36 7.95 11.40
N ASP A 686 -31.22 8.02 12.40
CA ASP A 686 -31.18 9.09 13.41
C ASP A 686 -29.85 9.05 14.19
N ILE A 687 -29.24 10.20 14.44
CA ILE A 687 -27.91 10.32 15.06
C ILE A 687 -27.81 9.69 16.46
N ASN A 688 -28.93 9.63 17.20
CA ASN A 688 -28.99 9.10 18.56
C ASN A 688 -29.34 7.60 18.59
N THR A 689 -29.61 7.01 17.43
CA THR A 689 -30.08 5.65 17.29
C THR A 689 -29.03 4.81 16.56
N PHE A 690 -28.63 3.67 17.15
CA PHE A 690 -27.77 2.71 16.47
C PHE A 690 -28.58 1.49 15.99
N LYS A 691 -28.50 1.20 14.70
CA LYS A 691 -29.09 0.00 14.07
C LYS A 691 -28.14 -0.55 13.02
N TYR A 692 -28.10 -1.87 12.89
CA TYR A 692 -27.50 -2.51 11.73
C TYR A 692 -28.49 -3.47 11.06
N GLY A 693 -28.33 -3.72 9.76
CA GLY A 693 -29.21 -4.64 9.05
C GLY A 693 -28.76 -4.95 7.63
N VAL A 694 -29.22 -6.08 7.10
CA VAL A 694 -28.88 -6.49 5.74
C VAL A 694 -29.65 -5.67 4.72
N ALA A 695 -28.91 -5.11 3.74
CA ALA A 695 -29.44 -4.26 2.68
C ALA A 695 -30.35 -3.11 3.18
N ASN A 696 -30.17 -2.67 4.43
CA ASN A 696 -31.00 -1.63 5.04
C ASN A 696 -30.28 -0.27 4.96
N ARG A 697 -30.69 0.57 4.01
CA ARG A 697 -30.16 1.94 3.90
C ARG A 697 -30.57 2.82 5.10
N GLY A 698 -31.71 2.58 5.75
CA GLY A 698 -32.10 3.33 6.96
C GLY A 698 -31.33 2.96 8.24
N ALA A 699 -30.41 1.99 8.18
CA ALA A 699 -29.58 1.58 9.31
C ALA A 699 -28.31 2.44 9.42
N SER A 700 -27.73 2.47 10.62
CA SER A 700 -26.42 3.09 10.87
C SER A 700 -25.31 2.32 10.15
N ILE A 701 -25.36 0.98 10.23
CA ILE A 701 -24.46 0.09 9.50
C ILE A 701 -25.30 -0.81 8.59
N ARG A 702 -24.96 -0.83 7.31
CA ARG A 702 -25.55 -1.75 6.34
C ARG A 702 -24.63 -2.93 6.14
N ILE A 703 -25.18 -4.13 6.17
CA ILE A 703 -24.48 -5.35 5.71
C ILE A 703 -24.92 -5.62 4.28
N PRO A 704 -24.02 -5.69 3.28
CA PRO A 704 -24.38 -6.00 1.90
C PRO A 704 -25.08 -7.35 1.76
N ARG A 705 -26.05 -7.45 0.83
CA ARG A 705 -26.78 -8.70 0.56
C ARG A 705 -25.83 -9.83 0.15
N ASP A 706 -24.79 -9.50 -0.62
CA ASP A 706 -23.78 -10.46 -1.05
C ASP A 706 -22.93 -10.98 0.11
N ALA A 707 -22.68 -10.15 1.14
CA ALA A 707 -21.97 -10.57 2.33
C ALA A 707 -22.79 -11.55 3.19
N GLU A 708 -24.09 -11.29 3.35
CA GLU A 708 -25.05 -12.22 3.96
C GLU A 708 -25.07 -13.55 3.18
N LYS A 709 -25.31 -13.48 1.87
CA LYS A 709 -25.42 -14.67 1.00
C LYS A 709 -24.14 -15.51 0.98
N ALA A 710 -22.98 -14.88 0.98
CA ALA A 710 -21.69 -15.57 0.96
C ALA A 710 -21.22 -16.04 2.35
N GLY A 711 -21.90 -15.64 3.43
CA GLY A 711 -21.49 -15.91 4.80
C GLY A 711 -20.14 -15.27 5.18
N ARG A 712 -19.72 -14.21 4.46
CA ARG A 712 -18.45 -13.49 4.63
C ARG A 712 -18.44 -12.22 3.76
N GLY A 713 -17.62 -11.23 4.11
CA GLY A 713 -17.48 -10.02 3.30
C GLY A 713 -17.04 -8.80 4.11
N TYR A 714 -17.78 -7.71 3.95
CA TYR A 714 -17.55 -6.41 4.59
C TYR A 714 -18.85 -5.85 5.15
N MET A 715 -18.75 -4.80 5.97
CA MET A 715 -19.87 -3.97 6.40
C MET A 715 -19.69 -2.54 5.90
N GLU A 716 -20.77 -1.78 5.80
CA GLU A 716 -20.78 -0.38 5.38
C GLU A 716 -21.29 0.49 6.54
N ASP A 717 -20.40 1.28 7.15
CA ASP A 717 -20.80 2.28 8.15
C ASP A 717 -21.25 3.57 7.43
N ARG A 718 -22.53 3.89 7.55
CA ARG A 718 -23.17 5.01 6.82
C ARG A 718 -23.21 6.32 7.60
N ARG A 719 -22.73 6.28 8.84
CA ARG A 719 -22.76 7.41 9.77
C ARG A 719 -21.71 8.50 9.50
N PRO A 720 -20.49 8.23 8.97
CA PRO A 720 -19.54 9.30 8.70
C PRO A 720 -20.08 10.33 7.72
N ALA A 721 -19.87 11.60 8.03
CA ALA A 721 -20.31 12.72 7.21
C ALA A 721 -19.25 13.08 6.15
N ALA A 722 -19.63 13.76 5.07
CA ALA A 722 -18.72 14.10 3.97
C ALA A 722 -17.45 14.86 4.41
N ASN A 723 -17.52 15.69 5.46
CA ASN A 723 -16.40 16.46 6.00
C ASN A 723 -15.55 15.69 7.03
N CYS A 724 -15.82 14.41 7.29
CA CYS A 724 -15.08 13.66 8.29
C CYS A 724 -13.57 13.64 7.97
N ASP A 725 -12.74 13.57 9.01
CA ASP A 725 -11.33 13.24 8.86
C ASP A 725 -11.20 11.72 8.66
N PRO A 726 -10.69 11.23 7.52
CA PRO A 726 -10.59 9.79 7.28
C PRO A 726 -9.65 9.10 8.26
N TYR A 727 -8.64 9.78 8.82
CA TYR A 727 -7.76 9.18 9.81
C TYR A 727 -8.51 8.93 11.12
N ARG A 728 -9.34 9.88 11.57
CA ARG A 728 -10.18 9.72 12.77
C ARG A 728 -11.20 8.60 12.61
N VAL A 729 -11.91 8.58 11.48
CA VAL A 729 -12.91 7.55 11.16
C VAL A 729 -12.28 6.16 11.11
N THR A 730 -11.21 5.99 10.33
CA THR A 730 -10.56 4.68 10.19
C THR A 730 -9.88 4.24 11.48
N ASN A 731 -9.35 5.18 12.29
CA ASN A 731 -8.78 4.90 13.60
C ASN A 731 -9.82 4.30 14.55
N ILE A 732 -10.97 4.96 14.75
CA ILE A 732 -11.97 4.47 15.71
C ILE A 732 -12.62 3.17 15.25
N ILE A 733 -12.87 3.00 13.95
CA ILE A 733 -13.35 1.74 13.36
C ILE A 733 -12.38 0.59 13.67
N MET A 734 -11.08 0.81 13.44
CA MET A 734 -10.07 -0.21 13.70
C MET A 734 -9.88 -0.46 15.20
N GLN A 735 -9.90 0.58 16.04
CA GLN A 735 -9.77 0.46 17.48
C GLN A 735 -10.88 -0.42 18.06
N THR A 736 -12.15 -0.10 17.81
CA THR A 736 -13.29 -0.88 18.33
C THR A 736 -13.30 -2.30 17.79
N THR A 737 -12.96 -2.50 16.51
CA THR A 737 -12.84 -3.84 15.91
C THR A 737 -11.70 -4.64 16.56
N GLY A 738 -10.54 -4.03 16.69
CA GLY A 738 -9.36 -4.65 17.27
C GLY A 738 -9.60 -5.08 18.72
N GLU A 739 -10.17 -4.21 19.53
CA GLU A 739 -10.53 -4.51 20.93
C GLU A 739 -11.55 -5.65 21.03
N CYS A 740 -12.58 -5.67 20.16
CA CYS A 740 -13.62 -6.72 20.24
C CYS A 740 -13.12 -8.10 19.77
N LEU A 741 -12.25 -8.15 18.76
CA LEU A 741 -11.70 -9.39 18.24
C LEU A 741 -10.58 -9.95 19.13
N ASN A 742 -9.87 -9.07 19.84
CA ASN A 742 -8.82 -9.46 20.77
C ASN A 742 -9.31 -9.76 22.20
N ALA A 743 -10.58 -9.45 22.52
CA ALA A 743 -11.13 -9.57 23.87
C ALA A 743 -10.89 -10.96 24.51
N GLU A 744 -11.07 -12.05 23.74
CA GLU A 744 -10.87 -13.42 24.22
C GLU A 744 -9.40 -13.72 24.55
N ILE A 745 -8.47 -13.16 23.77
CA ILE A 745 -7.02 -13.28 24.02
C ILE A 745 -6.65 -12.54 25.31
N VAL A 746 -7.18 -11.33 25.49
CA VAL A 746 -6.98 -10.53 26.70
C VAL A 746 -7.54 -11.26 27.92
N GLU A 747 -8.77 -11.79 27.81
CA GLU A 747 -9.43 -12.52 28.89
C GLU A 747 -8.66 -13.81 29.26
N ALA A 748 -8.19 -14.57 28.28
CA ALA A 748 -7.40 -15.76 28.53
C ALA A 748 -6.08 -15.44 29.26
N GLY A 749 -5.36 -14.39 28.85
CA GLY A 749 -4.14 -13.96 29.53
C GLY A 749 -4.40 -13.31 30.89
N ALA A 750 -5.55 -12.69 31.10
CA ALA A 750 -5.95 -12.10 32.38
C ALA A 750 -6.26 -13.16 33.46
N LYS A 751 -6.71 -14.36 33.04
CA LYS A 751 -7.11 -15.46 33.93
C LYS A 751 -5.98 -16.45 34.25
N MET A 752 -4.80 -16.29 33.66
CA MET A 752 -3.68 -17.23 33.84
C MET A 752 -2.41 -16.49 34.26
N HIS A 753 -1.82 -16.93 35.36
CA HIS A 753 -0.48 -16.54 35.75
C HIS A 753 0.56 -17.42 35.07
N THR A 754 1.66 -16.81 34.66
CA THR A 754 2.85 -17.52 34.18
C THR A 754 4.08 -16.88 34.81
N ALA A 755 4.85 -17.65 35.57
CA ALA A 755 6.05 -17.18 36.24
C ALA A 755 7.31 -17.91 35.75
N PHE A 756 8.43 -17.19 35.83
CA PHE A 756 9.76 -17.77 35.71
C PHE A 756 10.32 -17.92 37.11
N VAL A 757 10.51 -19.17 37.56
CA VAL A 757 11.05 -19.50 38.88
C VAL A 757 12.41 -20.13 38.68
N PHE A 758 13.45 -19.74 39.43
CA PHE A 758 14.72 -20.45 39.35
C PHE A 758 15.41 -20.60 40.70
N ILE A 759 16.07 -21.75 40.87
CA ILE A 759 16.97 -22.04 41.97
C ILE A 759 18.29 -21.32 41.69
N LYS A 760 18.71 -20.49 42.64
CA LYS A 760 19.97 -19.74 42.56
C LYS A 760 21.18 -20.68 42.63
N PRO A 761 22.34 -20.32 42.05
CA PRO A 761 23.46 -21.24 41.90
C PRO A 761 23.97 -21.92 43.19
N HIS A 762 23.92 -21.21 44.32
CA HIS A 762 24.35 -21.75 45.62
C HIS A 762 23.44 -22.88 46.15
N ALA A 763 22.20 -22.96 45.67
CA ALA A 763 21.17 -23.90 46.12
C ALA A 763 20.82 -24.97 45.07
N VAL A 764 21.53 -25.03 43.93
CA VAL A 764 21.27 -26.06 42.92
C VAL A 764 21.83 -27.41 43.38
N THR A 765 21.01 -28.14 44.14
CA THR A 765 21.22 -29.53 44.54
C THR A 765 20.02 -30.37 44.10
N ASP A 766 20.19 -31.68 43.93
CA ASP A 766 19.06 -32.54 43.53
C ASP A 766 17.95 -32.55 44.58
N LYS A 767 18.29 -32.41 45.87
CA LYS A 767 17.31 -32.29 46.95
C LYS A 767 16.49 -31.00 46.86
N VAL A 768 17.12 -29.87 46.55
CA VAL A 768 16.40 -28.59 46.37
C VAL A 768 15.54 -28.62 45.10
N LYS A 769 16.03 -29.22 44.00
CA LYS A 769 15.22 -29.42 42.79
C LYS A 769 13.96 -30.23 43.08
N THR A 770 14.09 -31.34 43.81
CA THR A 770 12.94 -32.14 44.24
C THR A 770 12.00 -31.33 45.13
N LEU A 771 12.52 -30.65 46.16
CA LEU A 771 11.70 -29.81 47.06
C LEU A 771 10.91 -28.74 46.29
N VAL A 772 11.57 -28.02 45.36
CA VAL A 772 10.92 -26.97 44.58
C VAL A 772 9.86 -27.56 43.65
N LYS A 773 10.19 -28.64 42.95
CA LYS A 773 9.27 -29.33 42.03
C LYS A 773 8.04 -29.88 42.74
N ASP A 774 8.23 -30.54 43.88
CA ASP A 774 7.15 -31.10 44.68
C ASP A 774 6.25 -29.99 45.20
N LYS A 775 6.84 -28.93 45.78
CA LYS A 775 6.07 -27.80 46.30
C LYS A 775 5.26 -27.09 45.21
N LEU A 776 5.83 -26.86 44.03
CA LEU A 776 5.12 -26.30 42.87
C LEU A 776 3.92 -27.17 42.49
N THR A 777 4.12 -28.49 42.43
CA THR A 777 3.07 -29.45 42.06
C THR A 777 1.99 -29.55 43.15
N GLU A 778 2.34 -29.56 44.43
CA GLU A 778 1.42 -29.57 45.57
C GLU A 778 0.62 -28.26 45.69
N GLY A 779 1.24 -27.12 45.36
CA GLY A 779 0.54 -25.84 45.18
C GLY A 779 -0.41 -25.85 43.98
N GLY A 780 -0.34 -26.90 43.17
CA GLY A 780 -1.10 -27.10 41.95
C GLY A 780 -0.77 -26.09 40.86
N LEU A 781 0.49 -25.68 40.79
CA LEU A 781 1.08 -24.98 39.65
C LEU A 781 1.50 -26.03 38.62
N THR A 782 1.24 -25.74 37.35
CA THR A 782 1.64 -26.61 36.24
C THR A 782 3.02 -26.23 35.75
N ILE A 783 3.97 -27.15 35.79
CA ILE A 783 5.33 -26.95 35.26
C ILE A 783 5.30 -27.18 33.74
N LYS A 784 5.57 -26.13 32.97
CA LYS A 784 5.58 -26.14 31.50
C LYS A 784 6.91 -26.58 30.93
N SER A 785 7.98 -26.09 31.54
CA SER A 785 9.34 -26.48 31.20
C SER A 785 10.23 -26.31 32.42
N GLU A 786 11.31 -27.09 32.49
CA GLU A 786 12.35 -26.96 33.49
C GLU A 786 13.71 -27.27 32.87
N GLY A 787 14.79 -26.76 33.44
CA GLY A 787 16.12 -27.03 32.92
C GLY A 787 17.25 -26.27 33.60
N ALA A 788 18.48 -26.66 33.27
CA ALA A 788 19.68 -25.99 33.76
C ALA A 788 20.20 -24.97 32.73
N ILE A 789 20.52 -23.76 33.20
CA ILE A 789 21.24 -22.75 32.40
C ILE A 789 22.61 -22.55 33.04
N LYS A 790 23.66 -23.01 32.36
CA LYS A 790 25.04 -22.99 32.86
C LYS A 790 25.65 -21.59 32.83
N ALA A 791 26.60 -21.35 33.73
CA ALA A 791 27.31 -20.08 33.87
C ALA A 791 27.87 -19.53 32.55
N GLU A 792 28.39 -20.38 31.66
CA GLU A 792 28.98 -19.96 30.38
C GLU A 792 27.93 -19.35 29.46
N VAL A 793 26.69 -19.87 29.49
CA VAL A 793 25.56 -19.33 28.74
C VAL A 793 25.09 -18.01 29.37
N ILE A 794 25.00 -17.97 30.70
CA ILE A 794 24.60 -16.77 31.45
C ILE A 794 25.55 -15.61 31.13
N ASP A 795 26.86 -15.85 31.18
CA ASP A 795 27.89 -14.85 30.91
C ASP A 795 27.90 -14.42 29.45
N LYS A 796 27.98 -15.37 28.51
CA LYS A 796 28.02 -15.09 27.06
C LYS A 796 26.80 -14.30 26.58
N LYS A 797 25.61 -14.64 27.10
CA LYS A 797 24.36 -13.98 26.71
C LYS A 797 23.97 -12.81 27.62
N LYS A 798 24.81 -12.48 28.61
CA LYS A 798 24.58 -11.41 29.60
C LYS A 798 23.23 -11.52 30.32
N LEU A 799 22.77 -12.74 30.60
CA LEU A 799 21.41 -12.99 31.10
C LEU A 799 21.20 -12.35 32.48
N ILE A 800 22.17 -12.50 33.37
CA ILE A 800 22.11 -11.91 34.72
C ILE A 800 22.29 -10.39 34.70
N ASP A 801 23.01 -9.87 33.70
CA ASP A 801 23.18 -8.44 33.47
C ASP A 801 21.88 -7.78 33.00
N ILE A 802 21.14 -8.44 32.11
CA ILE A 802 19.82 -7.98 31.66
C ILE A 802 18.80 -8.10 32.80
N HIS A 803 18.80 -9.22 33.54
CA HIS A 803 17.89 -9.45 34.66
C HIS A 803 18.02 -8.37 35.75
N TYR A 804 19.24 -7.92 36.04
CA TYR A 804 19.50 -6.82 36.97
C TYR A 804 19.74 -5.48 36.27
N GLY A 805 19.15 -5.26 35.08
CA GLY A 805 19.47 -4.18 34.15
C GLY A 805 19.67 -2.80 34.78
N ALA A 806 18.80 -2.36 35.69
CA ALA A 806 18.92 -1.04 36.34
C ALA A 806 20.14 -0.89 37.28
N ILE A 807 20.59 -1.98 37.90
CA ILE A 807 21.76 -2.02 38.79
C ILE A 807 23.02 -2.29 37.96
N ALA A 808 22.94 -3.26 37.04
CA ALA A 808 23.99 -3.65 36.13
C ALA A 808 24.40 -2.47 35.24
N ALA A 809 23.45 -1.75 34.64
CA ALA A 809 23.75 -0.60 33.79
C ALA A 809 24.58 0.46 34.53
N LYS A 810 24.27 0.76 35.81
CA LYS A 810 25.07 1.69 36.63
C LYS A 810 26.44 1.13 37.02
N ALA A 811 26.55 -0.19 37.18
CA ALA A 811 27.79 -0.85 37.58
C ALA A 811 28.75 -1.15 36.42
N VAL A 812 28.24 -1.37 35.20
CA VAL A 812 29.05 -1.87 34.06
C VAL A 812 28.89 -1.11 32.75
N MET A 813 27.82 -0.32 32.54
CA MET A 813 27.56 0.31 31.24
C MET A 813 27.66 1.84 31.25
N LYS A 814 27.05 2.50 32.23
CA LYS A 814 26.99 3.96 32.33
C LYS A 814 28.27 4.51 32.94
N LYS A 815 28.76 5.61 32.38
CA LYS A 815 29.81 6.40 32.99
C LYS A 815 29.22 7.23 34.14
N PRO A 816 30.03 7.58 35.15
CA PRO A 816 29.59 8.47 36.23
C PRO A 816 28.96 9.79 35.75
N SER A 817 29.44 10.34 34.63
CA SER A 817 28.89 11.57 34.03
C SER A 817 27.48 11.42 33.47
N GLU A 818 27.02 10.19 33.24
CA GLU A 818 25.69 9.86 32.72
C GLU A 818 24.71 9.50 33.86
N LEU A 819 25.18 9.53 35.12
CA LEU A 819 24.38 9.22 36.30
C LEU A 819 23.91 10.51 36.98
N THR A 820 22.61 10.62 37.18
CA THR A 820 22.01 11.73 37.96
C THR A 820 22.05 11.39 39.44
N VAL A 821 22.82 12.16 40.22
CA VAL A 821 22.84 12.10 41.70
C VAL A 821 22.08 13.30 42.22
N GLN A 822 21.01 13.08 43.01
CA GLN A 822 20.18 14.17 43.52
C GLN A 822 20.94 15.05 44.52
N ASP A 823 20.58 16.33 44.62
CA ASP A 823 21.24 17.32 45.50
C ASP A 823 21.35 16.84 46.95
N LYS A 824 20.29 16.22 47.47
CA LYS A 824 20.30 15.61 48.80
C LYS A 824 21.38 14.52 48.95
N ALA A 825 21.54 13.67 47.92
CA ALA A 825 22.55 12.61 47.92
C ALA A 825 23.96 13.16 47.74
N GLN A 826 24.14 14.26 46.99
CA GLN A 826 25.42 14.95 46.86
C GLN A 826 25.83 15.61 48.19
N ALA A 827 24.89 16.26 48.89
CA ALA A 827 25.14 16.85 50.21
C ALA A 827 25.52 15.78 51.25
N GLU A 828 24.83 14.63 51.24
CA GLU A 828 25.17 13.52 52.15
C GLU A 828 26.51 12.86 51.77
N PHE A 829 26.85 12.80 50.48
CA PHE A 829 28.17 12.34 50.03
C PHE A 829 29.29 13.24 50.55
N GLU A 830 29.12 14.56 50.45
CA GLU A 830 30.11 15.53 50.95
C GLU A 830 30.26 15.43 52.47
N LYS A 831 29.14 15.32 53.19
CA LYS A 831 29.14 15.11 54.64
C LYS A 831 29.87 13.83 55.04
N GLN A 832 29.71 12.74 54.29
CA GLN A 832 30.30 11.44 54.61
C GLN A 832 31.79 11.35 54.21
N PHE A 833 32.16 11.85 53.04
CA PHE A 833 33.50 11.68 52.50
C PHE A 833 34.39 12.93 52.58
N GLY A 834 33.85 14.06 53.05
CA GLY A 834 34.57 15.33 53.23
C GLY A 834 34.96 16.02 51.93
N VAL A 835 34.36 15.63 50.80
CA VAL A 835 34.66 16.18 49.48
C VAL A 835 33.37 16.30 48.66
N ALA A 836 33.19 17.45 48.00
CA ALA A 836 32.03 17.68 47.15
C ALA A 836 31.96 16.68 45.98
N TRP A 837 30.75 16.23 45.65
CA TRP A 837 30.51 15.31 44.54
C TRP A 837 31.01 15.87 43.19
N SER A 838 30.80 17.16 42.95
CA SER A 838 31.29 17.86 41.75
C SER A 838 32.81 17.78 41.62
N LYS A 839 33.53 17.89 42.73
CA LYS A 839 35.00 17.84 42.76
C LYS A 839 35.55 16.45 42.44
N VAL A 840 34.98 15.37 43.02
CA VAL A 840 35.44 14.01 42.68
C VAL A 840 35.12 13.62 41.23
N MET A 841 34.08 14.21 40.66
CA MET A 841 33.75 14.09 39.24
C MET A 841 34.75 14.83 38.35
N GLU A 842 35.11 16.07 38.71
CA GLU A 842 36.13 16.87 38.01
C GLU A 842 37.52 16.22 38.08
N ASP A 843 37.90 15.72 39.25
CA ASP A 843 39.17 15.02 39.49
C ASP A 843 39.23 13.62 38.84
N GLY A 844 38.12 13.13 38.24
CA GLY A 844 38.05 11.83 37.59
C GLY A 844 38.25 10.66 38.54
N LEU A 845 37.79 10.78 39.79
CA LEU A 845 37.98 9.77 40.85
C LEU A 845 36.78 8.83 41.00
N VAL A 846 35.68 9.08 40.30
CA VAL A 846 34.48 8.24 40.30
C VAL A 846 34.51 7.31 39.09
N PHE A 847 34.15 6.05 39.30
CA PHE A 847 34.06 5.03 38.27
C PHE A 847 32.82 4.15 38.48
N ASN A 848 32.27 3.58 37.42
CA ASN A 848 31.42 2.41 37.57
C ASN A 848 32.29 1.21 38.05
N ALA A 849 31.67 0.14 38.52
CA ALA A 849 32.40 -1.02 39.03
C ALA A 849 33.36 -1.63 38.00
N MET A 850 33.00 -1.71 36.73
CA MET A 850 33.88 -2.31 35.73
C MET A 850 35.13 -1.46 35.45
N ASP A 851 34.94 -0.17 35.26
CA ASP A 851 36.02 0.79 35.03
C ASP A 851 36.86 0.99 36.30
N GLY A 852 36.25 0.89 37.48
CA GLY A 852 36.93 0.94 38.77
C GLY A 852 37.88 -0.23 38.97
N ALA A 853 37.45 -1.45 38.65
CA ALA A 853 38.31 -2.63 38.66
C ALA A 853 39.51 -2.45 37.72
N LYS A 854 39.25 -1.97 36.49
CA LYS A 854 40.30 -1.68 35.50
C LYS A 854 41.26 -0.59 35.98
N LYS A 855 40.77 0.47 36.61
CA LYS A 855 41.57 1.59 37.15
C LYS A 855 42.47 1.14 38.28
N LEU A 856 41.98 0.25 39.15
CA LEU A 856 42.74 -0.34 40.25
C LEU A 856 43.66 -1.48 39.82
N GLY A 857 43.57 -1.94 38.57
CA GLY A 857 44.36 -3.07 38.07
C GLY A 857 44.00 -4.40 38.72
N ILE A 858 42.77 -4.54 39.23
CA ILE A 858 42.27 -5.75 39.89
C ILE A 858 41.16 -6.40 39.08
N SER A 859 40.90 -7.67 39.34
CA SER A 859 39.75 -8.36 38.75
C SER A 859 38.42 -7.80 39.30
N PRO A 860 37.31 -7.90 38.54
CA PRO A 860 35.99 -7.51 39.05
C PRO A 860 35.61 -8.27 40.34
N ASP A 861 36.00 -9.53 40.49
CA ASP A 861 35.75 -10.31 41.72
C ASP A 861 36.53 -9.75 42.92
N GLU A 862 37.79 -9.35 42.73
CA GLU A 862 38.57 -8.69 43.78
C GLU A 862 37.98 -7.32 44.16
N LEU A 863 37.50 -6.56 43.19
CA LEU A 863 36.78 -5.32 43.46
C LEU A 863 35.52 -5.58 44.28
N GLY A 864 34.73 -6.59 43.90
CA GLY A 864 33.53 -7.00 44.62
C GLY A 864 33.84 -7.34 46.09
N LYS A 865 34.88 -8.13 46.34
CA LYS A 865 35.35 -8.46 47.71
C LYS A 865 35.75 -7.22 48.51
N LYS A 866 36.50 -6.29 47.90
CA LYS A 866 36.87 -5.02 48.54
C LYS A 866 35.63 -4.18 48.86
N TYR A 867 34.66 -4.17 47.95
CA TYR A 867 33.43 -3.40 48.10
C TYR A 867 32.52 -3.98 49.19
N ASP A 868 32.41 -5.30 49.31
CA ASP A 868 31.59 -5.96 50.33
C ASP A 868 32.16 -5.80 51.75
N ALA A 869 33.46 -5.51 51.87
CA ALA A 869 34.11 -5.17 53.13
C ALA A 869 33.82 -3.73 53.60
N LEU A 870 33.17 -2.90 52.78
CA LEU A 870 32.83 -1.51 53.13
C LEU A 870 31.67 -1.46 54.13
N LYS A 871 31.71 -0.48 55.03
CA LYS A 871 30.72 -0.27 56.10
C LYS A 871 29.71 0.80 55.71
N LYS A 872 28.42 0.44 55.73
CA LYS A 872 27.30 1.37 55.48
C LYS A 872 27.36 2.58 56.40
N GLY A 873 27.28 3.78 55.83
CA GLY A 873 27.33 5.04 56.58
C GLY A 873 28.74 5.53 56.92
N GLU A 874 29.78 4.74 56.65
CA GLU A 874 31.19 5.15 56.79
C GLU A 874 31.87 5.21 55.42
N THR A 875 31.99 4.07 54.74
CA THR A 875 32.75 3.93 53.49
C THR A 875 31.88 3.64 52.26
N ILE A 876 30.58 3.44 52.46
CA ILE A 876 29.57 3.32 51.39
C ILE A 876 28.34 4.17 51.71
N ILE A 877 27.80 4.83 50.69
CA ILE A 877 26.60 5.67 50.73
C ILE A 877 25.55 5.17 49.74
N LYS A 878 24.27 5.37 50.08
CA LYS A 878 23.13 5.10 49.20
C LYS A 878 22.64 6.41 48.58
N PHE A 879 22.66 6.49 47.26
CA PHE A 879 22.10 7.62 46.51
C PHE A 879 20.61 7.43 46.20
N GLY A 880 20.14 6.18 46.12
CA GLY A 880 18.74 5.86 45.84
C GLY A 880 18.48 4.34 45.81
N GLY A 881 17.29 3.92 45.38
CA GLY A 881 16.98 2.50 45.16
C GLY A 881 17.99 1.84 44.22
N GLY A 882 18.70 0.81 44.69
CA GLY A 882 19.70 0.09 43.89
C GLY A 882 20.89 0.94 43.41
N PHE A 883 21.13 2.13 43.96
CA PHE A 883 22.19 3.06 43.55
C PHE A 883 23.06 3.45 44.74
N TYR A 884 24.28 2.94 44.76
CA TYR A 884 25.24 3.07 45.85
C TYR A 884 26.60 3.52 45.32
N CYS A 885 27.33 4.25 46.15
CA CYS A 885 28.71 4.64 45.91
C CYS A 885 29.57 4.24 47.10
N GLY A 886 30.64 3.48 46.86
CA GLY A 886 31.59 3.05 47.87
C GLY A 886 32.98 3.60 47.59
N LYS A 887 33.70 4.03 48.63
CA LYS A 887 35.11 4.41 48.50
C LYS A 887 35.98 3.15 48.58
N VAL A 888 36.60 2.78 47.48
CA VAL A 888 37.51 1.63 47.38
C VAL A 888 38.92 2.16 47.11
N ASP A 889 39.82 1.95 48.06
CA ASP A 889 41.17 2.51 48.06
C ASP A 889 41.17 4.04 47.81
N SER A 890 41.69 4.49 46.67
CA SER A 890 41.79 5.90 46.28
C SER A 890 40.68 6.37 45.33
N ILE A 891 39.67 5.54 45.02
CA ILE A 891 38.61 5.87 44.07
C ILE A 891 37.21 5.65 44.65
N TYR A 892 36.20 6.20 43.99
CA TYR A 892 34.79 6.02 44.31
C TYR A 892 34.15 5.13 43.25
N VAL A 893 33.48 4.08 43.70
CA VAL A 893 32.97 3.01 42.84
C VAL A 893 31.45 2.95 42.95
N ILE A 894 30.76 3.04 41.82
CA ILE A 894 29.30 2.87 41.75
C ILE A 894 28.93 1.39 41.71
N ASN A 895 28.04 0.98 42.61
CA ASN A 895 27.44 -0.37 42.66
C ASN A 895 28.47 -1.53 42.61
N GLY A 896 29.62 -1.40 43.28
CA GLY A 896 30.67 -2.43 43.26
C GLY A 896 30.23 -3.82 43.74
N PHE A 897 29.25 -3.90 44.63
CA PHE A 897 28.61 -5.15 45.09
C PHE A 897 28.07 -6.00 43.92
N TYR A 898 27.74 -5.36 42.79
CA TYR A 898 27.23 -6.03 41.60
C TYR A 898 28.24 -7.05 41.04
N MET A 899 29.54 -6.80 41.17
CA MET A 899 30.57 -7.72 40.68
C MET A 899 30.52 -9.07 41.41
N ASN A 900 30.43 -9.04 42.75
CA ASN A 900 30.34 -10.27 43.53
C ASN A 900 29.01 -11.00 43.25
N MET A 901 27.90 -10.26 43.19
CA MET A 901 26.60 -10.85 42.84
C MET A 901 26.62 -11.51 41.46
N ARG A 902 27.19 -10.86 40.45
CA ARG A 902 27.34 -11.40 39.09
C ARG A 902 28.21 -12.65 39.06
N SER A 903 29.31 -12.66 39.81
CA SER A 903 30.25 -13.79 39.85
C SER A 903 29.58 -15.09 40.28
N LYS A 904 28.61 -15.05 41.21
CA LYS A 904 27.86 -16.22 41.67
C LYS A 904 27.12 -16.95 40.54
N PHE A 905 26.68 -16.21 39.51
CA PHE A 905 25.96 -16.75 38.35
C PHE A 905 26.86 -17.07 37.16
N THR A 906 28.08 -16.54 37.13
CA THR A 906 28.98 -16.62 35.97
C THR A 906 30.26 -17.42 36.26
N ALA A 907 30.48 -17.82 37.52
CA ALA A 907 31.58 -18.68 37.92
C ALA A 907 31.51 -20.05 37.19
N PRO A 908 32.62 -20.53 36.60
CA PRO A 908 32.66 -21.82 35.92
C PRO A 908 32.13 -22.97 36.77
N GLY A 909 31.32 -23.84 36.18
CA GLY A 909 30.75 -24.99 36.86
C GLY A 909 29.50 -24.70 37.71
N THR A 910 29.03 -23.44 37.78
CA THR A 910 27.73 -23.12 38.37
C THR A 910 26.63 -23.06 37.32
N SER A 911 25.38 -23.12 37.76
CA SER A 911 24.19 -22.99 36.92
C SER A 911 23.01 -22.49 37.73
N ILE A 912 22.01 -21.92 37.09
CA ILE A 912 20.65 -21.88 37.66
C ILE A 912 19.88 -23.12 37.21
N TYR A 913 18.86 -23.50 37.97
CA TYR A 913 17.87 -24.48 37.54
C TYR A 913 16.48 -23.84 37.56
N TYR A 914 15.83 -23.73 36.40
CA TYR A 914 14.58 -22.98 36.25
C TYR A 914 13.37 -23.89 36.13
N TYR A 915 12.21 -23.31 36.42
CA TYR A 915 10.87 -23.82 36.18
C TYR A 915 10.04 -22.68 35.56
N GLU A 916 9.47 -22.95 34.39
CA GLU A 916 8.38 -22.14 33.84
C GLU A 916 7.07 -22.73 34.34
N VAL A 917 6.30 -21.95 35.08
CA VAL A 917 5.09 -22.45 35.77
C VAL A 917 3.87 -21.60 35.46
N GLU A 918 2.71 -22.24 35.36
CA GLU A 918 1.42 -21.56 35.16
C GLU A 918 0.36 -22.01 36.16
N TRP A 919 -0.54 -21.09 36.53
CA TRP A 919 -1.71 -21.38 37.37
C TRP A 919 -2.85 -20.39 37.13
N PRO A 920 -4.12 -20.78 37.35
CA PRO A 920 -5.26 -19.87 37.27
C PRO A 920 -5.15 -18.70 38.25
N ALA A 921 -5.50 -17.49 37.83
CA ALA A 921 -5.37 -16.27 38.63
C ALA A 921 -6.33 -16.20 39.84
N ASP A 922 -7.41 -16.97 39.81
CA ASP A 922 -8.34 -17.14 40.93
C ASP A 922 -7.85 -18.16 41.96
N LYS A 923 -6.93 -19.05 41.59
CA LYS A 923 -6.38 -20.07 42.47
C LYS A 923 -5.41 -19.51 43.52
N MET A 924 -4.53 -18.60 43.09
CA MET A 924 -3.53 -17.99 43.97
C MET A 924 -3.14 -16.63 43.41
N LYS A 925 -3.33 -15.60 44.24
CA LYS A 925 -2.92 -14.22 43.95
C LYS A 925 -1.41 -14.14 43.75
N TRP A 926 -0.94 -13.25 42.87
CA TRP A 926 0.49 -13.08 42.64
C TRP A 926 1.23 -12.65 43.92
N GLU A 927 0.62 -11.77 44.71
CA GLU A 927 1.10 -11.37 46.04
C GLU A 927 1.27 -12.58 46.97
N ASP A 928 0.29 -13.48 47.02
CA ASP A 928 0.35 -14.70 47.84
C ASP A 928 1.40 -15.69 47.32
N PHE A 929 1.54 -15.80 46.00
CA PHE A 929 2.59 -16.59 45.37
C PHE A 929 3.99 -16.10 45.81
N ARG A 930 4.22 -14.78 45.84
CA ARG A 930 5.50 -14.23 46.31
C ARG A 930 5.67 -14.27 47.82
N GLY A 931 4.68 -13.80 48.58
CA GLY A 931 4.79 -13.61 50.02
C GLY A 931 4.62 -14.90 50.82
N LYS A 932 3.62 -15.73 50.50
CA LYS A 932 3.24 -16.91 51.29
C LYS A 932 3.80 -18.20 50.72
N PHE A 933 3.78 -18.36 49.40
CA PHE A 933 4.21 -19.60 48.74
C PHE A 933 5.72 -19.65 48.51
N LEU A 934 6.30 -18.62 47.86
CA LEU A 934 7.74 -18.49 47.65
C LEU A 934 8.44 -18.05 48.94
N GLY A 935 7.90 -17.03 49.60
CA GLY A 935 8.47 -16.39 50.79
C GLY A 935 9.18 -15.06 50.45
N PRO A 936 9.24 -14.09 51.37
CA PRO A 936 9.96 -12.83 51.20
C PRO A 936 11.45 -13.01 50.91
N THR A 937 12.10 -11.94 50.44
CA THR A 937 13.52 -11.98 50.01
C THR A 937 14.47 -12.40 51.12
N ASP A 938 14.18 -12.03 52.38
CA ASP A 938 14.87 -12.52 53.57
C ASP A 938 14.28 -13.87 54.02
N PRO A 939 15.01 -14.98 53.84
CA PRO A 939 14.50 -16.31 54.21
C PRO A 939 14.26 -16.48 55.71
N ALA A 940 14.95 -15.73 56.56
CA ALA A 940 14.77 -15.81 58.01
C ALA A 940 13.41 -15.24 58.45
N ALA A 941 12.87 -14.31 57.69
CA ALA A 941 11.54 -13.73 57.88
C ALA A 941 10.44 -14.46 57.08
N ALA A 942 10.80 -15.51 56.32
CA ALA A 942 9.86 -16.20 55.46
C ALA A 942 8.94 -17.15 56.25
N PRO A 943 7.65 -17.29 55.87
CA PRO A 943 6.77 -18.26 56.50
C PRO A 943 7.38 -19.66 56.46
N ALA A 944 7.30 -20.41 57.56
CA ALA A 944 7.97 -21.71 57.69
C ALA A 944 7.56 -22.73 56.62
N GLY A 945 6.36 -22.60 56.04
CA GLY A 945 5.85 -23.45 54.97
C GLY A 945 6.13 -22.95 53.55
N SER A 946 6.78 -21.79 53.39
CA SER A 946 7.16 -21.22 52.08
C SER A 946 8.43 -21.88 51.54
N LEU A 947 8.67 -21.82 50.23
CA LEU A 947 9.88 -22.38 49.61
C LEU A 947 11.17 -21.86 50.24
N ARG A 948 11.30 -20.54 50.41
CA ARG A 948 12.48 -19.93 51.04
C ARG A 948 12.59 -20.29 52.52
N GLY A 949 11.47 -20.38 53.24
CA GLY A 949 11.44 -20.81 54.64
C GLY A 949 11.89 -22.27 54.83
N LEU A 950 11.44 -23.17 53.95
CA LEU A 950 11.85 -24.58 53.95
C LEU A 950 13.34 -24.73 53.61
N ILE A 951 13.82 -24.03 52.57
CA ILE A 951 15.24 -24.04 52.21
C ILE A 951 16.10 -23.46 53.34
N TYR A 952 15.64 -22.41 54.03
CA TYR A 952 16.35 -21.80 55.16
C TYR A 952 16.42 -22.69 56.38
N LYS A 953 15.33 -23.40 56.70
CA LYS A 953 15.24 -24.29 57.85
C LYS A 953 16.10 -25.54 57.66
N ASP A 954 16.00 -26.17 56.49
CA ASP A 954 16.59 -27.49 56.22
C ASP A 954 17.85 -27.39 55.33
N TRP A 955 18.50 -26.22 55.27
CA TRP A 955 19.60 -25.91 54.34
C TRP A 955 20.74 -26.93 54.33
N SER A 956 21.17 -27.39 55.50
CA SER A 956 22.26 -28.35 55.66
C SER A 956 21.85 -29.72 55.09
N ASP A 957 20.63 -30.17 55.38
CA ASP A 957 20.11 -31.46 54.89
C ASP A 957 19.85 -31.42 53.39
N LEU A 958 19.48 -30.25 52.85
CA LEU A 958 19.34 -29.97 51.43
C LEU A 958 20.69 -29.86 50.69
N GLY A 959 21.82 -29.87 51.41
CA GLY A 959 23.17 -29.88 50.86
C GLY A 959 23.75 -28.51 50.51
N LEU A 960 23.21 -27.43 51.09
CA LEU A 960 23.78 -26.09 50.94
C LEU A 960 25.03 -25.93 51.81
N LYS A 961 25.99 -25.12 51.34
CA LYS A 961 27.26 -24.89 52.06
C LYS A 961 27.16 -23.89 53.21
N ALA A 962 26.13 -23.04 53.18
CA ALA A 962 25.85 -22.03 54.18
C ALA A 962 24.34 -21.84 54.29
N GLN A 963 23.91 -21.33 55.43
CA GLN A 963 22.50 -20.97 55.64
C GLN A 963 22.12 -19.81 54.69
N PRO A 964 20.97 -19.89 53.99
CA PRO A 964 20.49 -18.85 53.09
C PRO A 964 20.37 -17.47 53.76
N ASP A 965 20.66 -16.42 53.02
CA ASP A 965 20.51 -15.02 53.44
C ASP A 965 19.72 -14.21 52.39
N THR A 966 19.62 -12.89 52.55
CA THR A 966 18.89 -12.02 51.60
C THR A 966 19.45 -12.05 50.16
N GLY A 967 20.75 -12.27 49.99
CA GLY A 967 21.39 -12.35 48.68
C GLY A 967 21.30 -13.75 48.08
N ASP A 968 21.60 -14.77 48.90
CA ASP A 968 21.57 -16.19 48.58
C ASP A 968 20.34 -16.86 49.22
N ASN A 969 19.16 -16.44 48.79
CA ASN A 969 17.86 -16.86 49.35
C ASN A 969 17.27 -18.15 48.77
N GLY A 970 18.09 -19.02 48.17
CA GLY A 970 17.66 -20.28 47.57
C GLY A 970 16.96 -20.15 46.21
N VAL A 971 15.79 -19.50 46.15
CA VAL A 971 14.92 -19.48 44.95
C VAL A 971 14.44 -18.08 44.59
N HIS A 972 14.32 -17.78 43.29
CA HIS A 972 13.83 -16.54 42.71
C HIS A 972 12.51 -16.74 41.98
N ALA A 973 11.64 -15.72 42.01
CA ALA A 973 10.52 -15.55 41.10
C ALA A 973 10.24 -14.05 40.89
N SER A 974 9.63 -13.70 39.76
CA SER A 974 9.39 -12.32 39.31
C SER A 974 8.35 -11.57 40.16
N ALA A 975 8.44 -10.24 40.23
CA ALA A 975 7.58 -9.41 41.08
C ALA A 975 6.16 -9.21 40.54
N SER A 976 5.97 -9.39 39.23
CA SER A 976 4.68 -9.25 38.55
C SER A 976 4.61 -10.13 37.29
N PRO A 977 3.41 -10.34 36.71
CA PRO A 977 3.24 -10.98 35.41
C PRO A 977 4.03 -10.31 34.28
N PHE A 978 4.16 -8.97 34.30
CA PHE A 978 4.91 -8.22 33.30
C PHE A 978 6.42 -8.47 33.42
N GLU A 979 6.96 -8.42 34.63
CA GLU A 979 8.37 -8.75 34.87
C GLU A 979 8.65 -10.22 34.56
N ALA A 980 7.70 -11.13 34.85
CA ALA A 980 7.83 -12.53 34.49
C ALA A 980 7.91 -12.73 32.97
N LEU A 981 7.15 -11.98 32.18
CA LEU A 981 7.28 -11.95 30.73
C LEU A 981 8.68 -11.45 30.30
N ALA A 982 9.17 -10.37 30.91
CA ALA A 982 10.51 -9.83 30.63
C ALA A 982 11.60 -10.86 30.92
N GLU A 983 11.50 -11.56 32.05
CA GLU A 983 12.41 -12.63 32.46
C GLU A 983 12.36 -13.83 31.52
N ARG A 984 11.17 -14.31 31.11
CA ARG A 984 11.05 -15.39 30.13
C ARG A 984 11.66 -14.99 28.78
N CYS A 985 11.45 -13.75 28.33
CA CYS A 985 12.07 -13.22 27.11
C CYS A 985 13.61 -13.17 27.23
N ASN A 986 14.13 -12.83 28.41
CA ASN A 986 15.57 -12.79 28.66
C ASN A 986 16.18 -14.19 28.76
N TRP A 987 15.74 -14.97 29.75
CA TRP A 987 16.33 -16.26 30.14
C TRP A 987 16.03 -17.38 29.14
N LEU A 988 14.79 -17.46 28.65
CA LEU A 988 14.33 -18.55 27.79
C LEU A 988 14.25 -18.17 26.31
N ARG A 989 14.52 -16.91 25.96
CA ARG A 989 14.29 -16.37 24.61
C ARG A 989 12.85 -16.58 24.14
N ALA A 990 11.91 -16.57 25.09
CA ALA A 990 10.50 -16.67 24.79
C ALA A 990 10.07 -15.53 23.85
N SER A 991 9.22 -15.85 22.87
CA SER A 991 8.65 -14.84 21.99
C SER A 991 7.43 -14.23 22.65
N MET A 992 7.45 -12.91 22.88
CA MET A 992 6.31 -12.18 23.45
C MET A 992 5.02 -12.37 22.63
N THR A 993 5.12 -12.52 21.31
CA THR A 993 3.95 -12.79 20.44
C THR A 993 3.41 -14.22 20.55
N LYS A 994 4.15 -15.12 21.18
CA LYS A 994 3.75 -16.52 21.42
C LYS A 994 3.34 -16.77 22.86
N ASP A 995 3.94 -16.03 23.80
CA ASP A 995 3.64 -16.06 25.23
C ASP A 995 2.17 -15.67 25.53
N PRO A 996 1.44 -16.38 26.40
CA PRO A 996 0.04 -16.07 26.70
C PRO A 996 -0.18 -14.66 27.26
N PHE A 997 0.61 -14.25 28.26
CA PHE A 997 0.52 -12.91 28.83
C PHE A 997 1.02 -11.87 27.83
N GLY A 998 2.11 -12.17 27.10
CA GLY A 998 2.61 -11.32 26.02
C GLY A 998 1.57 -11.06 24.92
N LYS A 999 0.85 -12.09 24.48
CA LYS A 999 -0.27 -11.98 23.53
C LYS A 999 -1.37 -11.09 24.09
N ALA A 1000 -1.79 -11.31 25.34
CA ALA A 1000 -2.82 -10.52 25.99
C ALA A 1000 -2.41 -9.06 26.18
N LEU A 1001 -1.14 -8.79 26.49
CA LEU A 1001 -0.57 -7.45 26.61
C LEU A 1001 -0.62 -6.70 25.29
N LEU A 1002 -0.19 -7.35 24.20
CA LEU A 1002 -0.27 -6.79 22.86
C LEU A 1002 -1.72 -6.57 22.41
N ALA A 1003 -2.57 -7.55 22.68
CA ALA A 1003 -4.00 -7.51 22.43
C ALA A 1003 -4.73 -6.40 23.19
N SER A 1004 -4.21 -6.00 24.37
CA SER A 1004 -4.71 -4.91 25.20
C SER A 1004 -4.29 -3.52 24.71
N GLY A 1005 -3.40 -3.45 23.72
CA GLY A 1005 -3.01 -2.21 23.05
C GLY A 1005 -1.58 -1.72 23.33
N LEU A 1006 -0.74 -2.51 23.99
CA LEU A 1006 0.68 -2.19 24.11
C LEU A 1006 1.43 -2.67 22.87
N ASN A 1007 2.23 -1.83 22.21
CA ASN A 1007 3.03 -2.29 21.06
C ASN A 1007 4.36 -2.96 21.50
N VAL A 1008 4.97 -3.73 20.59
CA VAL A 1008 6.21 -4.47 20.88
C VAL A 1008 7.38 -3.56 21.27
N PRO A 1009 7.68 -2.46 20.55
CA PRO A 1009 8.74 -1.53 20.94
C PRO A 1009 8.58 -0.95 22.34
N THR A 1010 7.38 -0.51 22.71
CA THR A 1010 7.08 0.05 24.03
C THR A 1010 7.27 -0.99 25.12
N ALA A 1011 6.71 -2.19 24.96
CA ALA A 1011 6.89 -3.27 25.93
C ALA A 1011 8.37 -3.62 26.15
N LYS A 1012 9.16 -3.72 25.07
CA LYS A 1012 10.61 -3.98 25.18
C LYS A 1012 11.36 -2.87 25.89
N LYS A 1013 11.01 -1.60 25.65
CA LYS A 1013 11.59 -0.46 26.37
C LYS A 1013 11.24 -0.52 27.86
N TRP A 1014 10.04 -0.97 28.19
CA TRP A 1014 9.58 -1.13 29.57
C TRP A 1014 10.27 -2.29 30.30
N PHE A 1015 10.81 -3.29 29.61
CA PHE A 1015 11.64 -4.34 30.23
C PHE A 1015 12.94 -3.79 30.84
N GLU A 1016 13.35 -2.59 30.48
CA GLU A 1016 14.51 -1.90 31.08
C GLU A 1016 14.16 -1.15 32.38
N ASP A 1017 12.91 -1.29 32.83
CA ASP A 1017 12.34 -0.62 34.01
C ASP A 1017 12.50 0.92 33.98
N PRO A 1018 12.01 1.61 32.94
CA PRO A 1018 12.06 3.07 32.87
C PRO A 1018 11.16 3.69 33.94
N ALA A 1019 11.55 4.88 34.40
CA ALA A 1019 10.68 5.69 35.23
C ALA A 1019 9.69 6.46 34.33
N LEU A 1020 8.40 6.15 34.46
CA LEU A 1020 7.30 6.69 33.65
C LEU A 1020 6.42 7.61 34.51
N GLU A 1021 5.74 8.56 33.86
CA GLU A 1021 4.88 9.52 34.53
C GLU A 1021 3.45 8.97 34.60
N PHE A 1022 2.92 8.74 35.81
CA PHE A 1022 1.60 8.18 36.00
C PHE A 1022 1.03 8.59 37.37
N GLU A 1023 -0.26 8.91 37.43
CA GLU A 1023 -0.94 9.34 38.67
C GLU A 1023 -0.23 10.47 39.43
N GLY A 1024 0.31 11.46 38.71
CA GLY A 1024 0.93 12.65 39.29
C GLY A 1024 2.37 12.45 39.83
N GLY A 1025 3.06 11.37 39.44
CA GLY A 1025 4.46 11.17 39.79
C GLY A 1025 5.23 10.28 38.82
N LYS A 1026 6.56 10.40 38.84
CA LYS A 1026 7.46 9.57 38.04
C LYS A 1026 7.93 8.36 38.85
N LYS A 1027 7.58 7.14 38.44
CA LYS A 1027 7.88 5.88 39.15
C LYS A 1027 8.37 4.79 38.20
N SER A 1028 9.12 3.81 38.71
CA SER A 1028 9.52 2.62 37.95
C SER A 1028 8.28 1.86 37.48
N VAL A 1029 8.31 1.33 36.25
CA VAL A 1029 7.19 0.54 35.72
C VAL A 1029 7.06 -0.79 36.44
N PHE A 1030 8.17 -1.42 36.87
CA PHE A 1030 8.11 -2.65 37.67
C PHE A 1030 7.50 -2.38 39.04
N ASP A 1031 7.90 -1.31 39.73
CA ASP A 1031 7.32 -0.90 41.03
C ASP A 1031 5.81 -0.64 40.90
N MET A 1032 5.37 -0.02 39.79
CA MET A 1032 3.95 0.24 39.58
C MET A 1032 3.12 -1.01 39.32
N LEU A 1033 3.74 -2.08 38.83
CA LEU A 1033 3.08 -3.33 38.44
C LEU A 1033 3.28 -4.46 39.47
N GLU A 1034 4.05 -4.22 40.52
CA GLU A 1034 4.39 -5.18 41.57
C GLU A 1034 3.13 -5.78 42.22
N ASP A 1035 3.17 -7.10 42.46
CA ASP A 1035 2.12 -7.89 43.14
C ASP A 1035 0.73 -7.89 42.48
N LEU A 1036 0.59 -7.27 41.32
CA LEU A 1036 -0.67 -7.30 40.57
C LEU A 1036 -0.93 -8.66 39.94
N ASP A 1037 -2.20 -9.06 39.95
CA ASP A 1037 -2.62 -10.21 39.17
C ASP A 1037 -2.56 -9.92 37.66
N ALA A 1038 -2.56 -10.95 36.80
CA ALA A 1038 -2.39 -10.82 35.36
C ALA A 1038 -3.42 -9.85 34.75
N GLY A 1039 -4.69 -9.97 35.12
CA GLY A 1039 -5.74 -9.07 34.65
C GLY A 1039 -5.53 -7.60 35.04
N ASP A 1040 -5.16 -7.34 36.30
CA ASP A 1040 -4.97 -5.96 36.77
C ASP A 1040 -3.64 -5.37 36.29
N CYS A 1041 -2.63 -6.22 36.11
CA CYS A 1041 -1.37 -5.88 35.46
C CYS A 1041 -1.59 -5.43 34.00
N LEU A 1042 -2.41 -6.17 33.23
CA LEU A 1042 -2.78 -5.79 31.85
C LEU A 1042 -3.50 -4.44 31.80
N LYS A 1043 -4.52 -4.25 32.66
CA LYS A 1043 -5.27 -2.98 32.73
C LYS A 1043 -4.36 -1.81 33.09
N LYS A 1044 -3.47 -1.98 34.07
CA LYS A 1044 -2.55 -0.92 34.50
C LYS A 1044 -1.50 -0.63 33.44
N CYS A 1045 -0.99 -1.64 32.72
CA CYS A 1045 -0.14 -1.42 31.55
C CYS A 1045 -0.84 -0.56 30.48
N LYS A 1046 -2.11 -0.88 30.15
CA LYS A 1046 -2.91 -0.08 29.20
C LYS A 1046 -3.07 1.36 29.68
N ALA A 1047 -3.37 1.57 30.97
CA ALA A 1047 -3.53 2.90 31.55
C ALA A 1047 -2.22 3.72 31.54
N ILE A 1048 -1.10 3.10 31.91
CA ILE A 1048 0.22 3.76 31.88
C ILE A 1048 0.57 4.17 30.44
N ALA A 1049 0.28 3.31 29.46
CA ALA A 1049 0.55 3.57 28.05
C ALA A 1049 -0.36 4.66 27.45
N ALA A 1050 -1.58 4.80 27.94
CA ALA A 1050 -2.44 5.91 27.53
C ALA A 1050 -1.95 7.27 28.09
N ALA A 1051 -1.16 7.24 29.16
CA ALA A 1051 -0.65 8.44 29.83
C ALA A 1051 0.77 8.88 29.39
N ASN A 1052 1.50 8.03 28.66
CA ASN A 1052 2.90 8.24 28.25
C ASN A 1052 3.08 7.96 26.77
#